data_AF-A0A9Q0ILF5-F1
#
_entry.id   AF-A0A9Q0ILF5-F1
#
_cell.length_a   1.000
_cell.length_b   1.000
_cell.length_c   1.000
_cell.angle_alpha   90.00
_cell.angle_beta   90.00
_cell.angle_gamma   90.00
#
_symmetry.space_group_name_H-M   'P 1'
#
loop_
_entity.id
_entity.type
_entity.pdbx_description
1 polymer ?
#
loop_
_entity_poly.entity_id
_entity_poly.type
_entity_poly.pdbx_seq_one_letter_code
_entity_poly.pdbx_strand_id
1 'polypeptide(L)'
;MASFSSRTYSGPTSRTTMSQSFRSGSGSSIGGGFGSGMSIQSARYGGVGNSMAGGNSFSNGSGFSSSSGYGNNSSSGFIAPITAVTVNKSLLAPMSLDIDPTIQVVRTQEKEQIKTLNNRFASFIDKVRFLEQQNKMLETKWKLMQEQTTARSNIDAMFEAYISNLRRQLDGLGNEKVKLEGELRNMQGLVEDFKNKYEDEINKRAAAENEFVLLKKDVDSAYMNKVELDAKVDALQDEINILRAIYETELLELQSQIKDTSVIVEMDNSRKLDMDSIVAEVKAQYEEISAKSRGEAETWYKQKYEEMSSSAGQYGEDLRSTKSEIAELKRMISRLQNEIESVKGQRISLEAQIAEAEERGELAVKDAKLRIRDLEDALQRAKQDMARQVREYQELMNVKLALDIEIATYRKLLEGEEDRLQLWQLCSSSSFGFGGGSSSGFGSGGYGSGGGYGGGTITKSTTSSVRFLEQQNKMLETKWKLLQEQTTAHSNIDAMFVAYISNLRRQLDGLGNEKVKLEGEQRNMQGLVEDFKNKYEDEINKRAAAENEFVLLKKYEEMSSSAGLYGDDLRSTKSEIAELNRMISRLQNEIESVKGQRISLEAQITEAEERGELAVKDAKLRIRDLEDALQRAKQDMARQVREYQELINVKLALDIEIATYRKLLEGEEDRYSYSSGSSSSFGYGGGSSSGYGSGGYSSGGGYGGGTVITKSITSSVSSSQRQY
;
A
#
# COMPACT_ATOMS: atom_id res chain seq x y z
N MET A 1 -15.98 32.33 -42.11
CA MET A 1 -16.03 33.79 -42.35
C MET A 1 -16.91 34.43 -41.29
N ALA A 2 -16.63 35.70 -40.92
CA ALA A 2 -17.52 36.75 -40.40
C ALA A 2 -18.68 36.45 -39.41
N SER A 3 -19.01 37.30 -38.42
CA SER A 3 -18.33 38.48 -37.84
C SER A 3 -19.03 38.97 -36.55
N PHE A 4 -18.24 39.56 -35.64
CA PHE A 4 -18.54 40.73 -34.75
C PHE A 4 -20.01 41.08 -34.43
N SER A 5 -20.41 41.21 -33.16
CA SER A 5 -20.04 42.35 -32.28
C SER A 5 -20.39 42.03 -30.81
N SER A 6 -19.70 42.46 -29.75
CA SER A 6 -18.96 43.71 -29.43
C SER A 6 -19.82 44.88 -28.94
N ARG A 7 -19.89 45.07 -27.61
CA ARG A 7 -19.60 46.35 -26.95
C ARG A 7 -19.39 46.21 -25.43
N THR A 8 -18.56 47.10 -24.89
CA THR A 8 -18.13 47.18 -23.48
C THR A 8 -18.52 48.54 -22.89
N TYR A 9 -18.63 48.63 -21.56
CA TYR A 9 -18.25 49.85 -20.85
C TYR A 9 -17.76 49.57 -19.41
N SER A 10 -17.10 50.56 -18.81
CA SER A 10 -16.37 50.49 -17.54
C SER A 10 -17.16 51.04 -16.35
N GLY A 11 -16.82 50.58 -15.13
CA GLY A 11 -17.29 51.19 -13.88
C GLY A 11 -16.48 52.42 -13.44
N PRO A 12 -16.83 53.01 -12.29
CA PRO A 12 -15.81 53.44 -11.34
C PRO A 12 -16.10 52.96 -9.89
N THR A 13 -15.39 53.53 -8.90
CA THR A 13 -15.05 52.88 -7.62
C THR A 13 -15.78 53.40 -6.36
N SER A 14 -15.80 52.53 -5.34
CA SER A 14 -15.77 52.82 -3.90
C SER A 14 -16.91 53.60 -3.21
N ARG A 15 -17.60 52.91 -2.29
CA ARG A 15 -17.86 53.45 -0.93
C ARG A 15 -18.10 52.36 0.13
N THR A 16 -17.39 52.46 1.25
CA THR A 16 -17.62 51.70 2.48
C THR A 16 -18.66 52.40 3.35
N THR A 17 -19.53 51.66 4.06
CA THR A 17 -20.08 52.02 5.39
C THR A 17 -20.68 50.77 6.06
N MET A 18 -20.71 50.78 7.40
CA MET A 18 -21.12 49.69 8.31
C MET A 18 -22.67 49.56 8.37
N SER A 19 -23.33 48.60 9.05
CA SER A 19 -23.22 48.38 10.51
C SER A 19 -24.13 47.25 11.07
N GLN A 20 -23.59 46.56 12.10
CA GLN A 20 -24.20 46.21 13.41
C GLN A 20 -25.46 45.31 13.58
N SER A 21 -25.22 44.17 14.27
CA SER A 21 -25.98 43.56 15.41
C SER A 21 -27.48 43.15 15.21
N PHE A 22 -28.13 42.33 16.05
CA PHE A 22 -27.91 41.85 17.44
C PHE A 22 -28.24 40.33 17.52
N ARG A 23 -27.79 39.52 18.50
CA ARG A 23 -28.17 39.44 19.94
C ARG A 23 -27.16 38.53 20.69
N SER A 24 -26.78 38.82 21.94
CA SER A 24 -27.39 38.33 23.21
C SER A 24 -27.51 36.79 23.33
N GLY A 25 -27.01 36.12 24.38
CA GLY A 25 -26.16 36.59 25.49
C GLY A 25 -26.51 36.04 26.89
N SER A 26 -26.28 34.75 27.12
CA SER A 26 -26.25 34.10 28.46
C SER A 26 -25.80 32.64 28.33
N GLY A 27 -24.99 32.03 29.20
CA GLY A 27 -24.23 32.62 30.32
C GLY A 27 -24.17 31.73 31.57
N SER A 28 -23.20 30.82 31.65
CA SER A 28 -22.70 30.20 32.91
C SER A 28 -21.36 29.50 32.66
N SER A 29 -20.47 29.51 33.64
CA SER A 29 -19.07 29.08 33.48
C SER A 29 -18.48 28.46 34.75
N ILE A 30 -17.67 27.42 34.55
CA ILE A 30 -16.64 26.82 35.44
C ILE A 30 -15.71 26.04 34.48
N GLY A 31 -14.38 26.02 34.62
CA GLY A 31 -13.53 26.79 35.52
C GLY A 31 -12.13 26.17 35.61
N GLY A 32 -11.07 26.92 35.26
CA GLY A 32 -9.67 26.43 35.25
C GLY A 32 -9.25 25.80 33.91
N GLY A 33 -8.14 26.20 33.26
CA GLY A 33 -7.32 27.39 33.48
C GLY A 33 -5.90 27.11 34.00
N PHE A 34 -5.01 26.69 33.10
CA PHE A 34 -3.58 26.99 33.18
C PHE A 34 -3.06 27.37 31.79
N GLY A 35 -2.39 28.51 31.71
CA GLY A 35 -1.71 28.97 30.51
C GLY A 35 -0.28 29.36 30.84
N SER A 36 0.65 29.15 29.91
CA SER A 36 2.02 29.67 29.98
C SER A 36 2.58 29.78 28.57
N GLY A 37 2.49 30.98 28.00
CA GLY A 37 3.23 31.35 26.80
C GLY A 37 4.34 32.32 27.20
N MET A 38 5.58 32.06 26.76
CA MET A 38 6.64 33.06 26.82
C MET A 38 7.60 32.90 25.64
N SER A 39 7.69 33.96 24.86
CA SER A 39 8.78 34.23 23.92
C SER A 39 9.72 35.26 24.57
N ILE A 40 10.62 35.89 23.78
CA ILE A 40 11.44 37.06 24.14
C ILE A 40 12.69 36.76 25.00
N GLN A 41 13.76 36.45 24.26
CA GLN A 41 14.94 37.33 24.10
C GLN A 41 16.32 36.87 24.61
N SER A 42 17.33 37.39 23.91
CA SER A 42 18.75 37.09 23.90
C SER A 42 19.55 37.55 25.12
N ALA A 43 20.64 36.83 25.36
CA ALA A 43 21.90 37.42 25.81
C ALA A 43 22.97 37.28 24.70
N ARG A 44 23.84 38.28 24.52
CA ARG A 44 24.98 38.25 23.58
C ARG A 44 26.30 38.22 24.34
N TYR A 45 27.17 37.29 24.00
CA TYR A 45 28.65 37.36 23.91
C TYR A 45 29.03 36.16 23.03
N GLY A 46 29.91 36.17 22.03
CA GLY A 46 31.11 36.99 21.79
C GLY A 46 32.34 36.06 21.93
N GLY A 47 33.10 35.71 20.89
CA GLY A 47 33.01 36.11 19.48
C GLY A 47 33.98 35.33 18.55
N VAL A 48 34.37 36.00 17.45
CA VAL A 48 35.22 35.53 16.32
C VAL A 48 36.43 34.65 16.71
N GLY A 49 36.69 33.57 15.96
CA GLY A 49 37.86 32.68 16.11
C GLY A 49 39.01 32.96 15.13
N ASN A 50 40.09 32.18 15.19
CA ASN A 50 41.20 32.23 14.22
C ASN A 50 42.10 30.96 14.27
N SER A 51 42.85 30.70 13.17
CA SER A 51 44.10 29.88 13.05
C SER A 51 44.14 28.45 13.67
N MET A 52 44.51 27.36 12.99
CA MET A 52 45.17 27.13 11.70
C MET A 52 46.67 27.50 11.59
N ALA A 53 47.52 26.61 12.10
CA ALA A 53 48.94 26.33 11.76
C ALA A 53 49.30 24.97 12.43
N GLY A 54 50.24 24.12 11.99
CA GLY A 54 51.20 24.16 10.87
C GLY A 54 52.58 23.66 11.36
N GLY A 55 53.29 22.71 10.73
CA GLY A 55 53.00 21.89 9.56
C GLY A 55 54.20 20.99 9.18
N ASN A 56 54.14 20.24 8.07
CA ASN A 56 55.29 19.56 7.46
C ASN A 56 55.93 20.44 6.38
N SER A 57 57.24 20.33 6.12
CA SER A 57 57.83 20.32 4.76
C SER A 57 59.36 20.11 4.74
N PHE A 58 59.91 19.89 3.55
CA PHE A 58 61.29 19.48 3.29
C PHE A 58 62.21 20.63 2.82
N SER A 59 63.50 20.47 3.09
CA SER A 59 64.66 20.76 2.22
C SER A 59 64.98 22.17 1.69
N ASN A 60 66.29 22.45 1.71
CA ASN A 60 67.08 23.30 0.78
C ASN A 60 67.07 24.82 1.00
N GLY A 61 68.14 25.51 0.55
CA GLY A 61 68.25 26.96 0.51
C GLY A 61 69.45 27.57 1.26
N SER A 62 70.61 27.67 0.60
CA SER A 62 71.80 28.38 1.09
C SER A 62 71.67 29.92 1.01
N GLY A 63 72.19 30.67 1.99
CA GLY A 63 72.29 32.14 1.90
C GLY A 63 73.09 32.83 3.01
N PHE A 64 74.08 33.65 2.60
CA PHE A 64 74.86 34.64 3.36
C PHE A 64 74.03 35.55 4.29
N SER A 65 74.52 36.17 5.36
CA SER A 65 75.79 36.14 6.14
C SER A 65 75.58 37.04 7.40
N SER A 66 76.49 37.45 8.30
CA SER A 66 77.95 37.39 8.54
C SER A 66 78.18 37.15 10.07
N SER A 67 79.29 37.41 10.79
CA SER A 67 80.59 38.08 10.55
C SER A 67 81.66 37.60 11.57
N SER A 68 82.89 38.12 11.45
CA SER A 68 83.95 38.30 12.47
C SER A 68 84.21 37.18 13.52
N GLY A 69 85.40 36.56 13.56
CA GLY A 69 86.58 36.72 12.70
C GLY A 69 87.84 36.05 13.27
N TYR A 70 88.90 35.98 12.43
CA TYR A 70 90.30 35.57 12.74
C TYR A 70 90.52 34.17 13.38
N GLY A 71 91.28 33.25 12.78
CA GLY A 71 91.89 33.23 11.44
C GLY A 71 92.93 32.12 11.25
N ASN A 72 93.04 31.62 10.01
CA ASN A 72 94.26 31.25 9.24
C ASN A 72 95.52 30.66 9.94
N ASN A 73 96.25 29.68 9.36
CA ASN A 73 96.06 28.92 8.11
C ASN A 73 97.00 27.69 8.04
N SER A 74 96.80 26.81 7.04
CA SER A 74 97.78 26.12 6.16
C SER A 74 99.23 25.78 6.60
N SER A 75 99.90 24.74 6.06
CA SER A 75 99.51 23.65 5.14
C SER A 75 100.68 22.66 4.90
N SER A 76 100.35 21.42 4.51
CA SER A 76 101.02 20.53 3.52
C SER A 76 102.53 20.66 3.22
N GLY A 77 103.26 19.53 3.21
CA GLY A 77 104.57 19.42 2.57
C GLY A 77 105.28 18.08 2.77
N PHE A 78 105.48 17.30 1.69
CA PHE A 78 106.41 16.16 1.64
C PHE A 78 107.84 16.63 1.29
N ILE A 79 108.86 15.80 1.58
CA ILE A 79 109.99 15.37 0.69
C ILE A 79 111.22 14.91 1.52
N ALA A 80 111.97 13.94 0.98
CA ALA A 80 113.28 13.43 1.42
C ALA A 80 114.12 13.10 0.17
N PRO A 81 115.33 12.49 0.21
CA PRO A 81 116.36 12.36 1.27
C PRO A 81 117.74 12.92 0.82
N ILE A 82 118.78 12.89 1.68
CA ILE A 82 120.20 13.10 1.27
C ILE A 82 121.15 12.12 2.01
N THR A 83 122.20 11.66 1.33
CA THR A 83 123.22 10.68 1.79
C THR A 83 124.61 11.30 2.04
N ALA A 84 125.55 10.51 2.57
CA ALA A 84 126.84 10.96 3.12
C ALA A 84 127.98 11.24 2.11
N VAL A 85 128.99 12.01 2.53
CA VAL A 85 130.30 12.24 1.85
C VAL A 85 131.43 12.29 2.90
N THR A 86 132.66 11.92 2.50
CA THR A 86 133.83 11.66 3.37
C THR A 86 134.87 12.82 3.38
N VAL A 87 135.96 12.66 4.16
CA VAL A 87 136.88 13.71 4.65
C VAL A 87 138.12 13.96 3.78
N ASN A 88 138.56 15.23 3.67
CA ASN A 88 139.96 15.74 3.73
C ASN A 88 139.88 17.27 3.99
N LYS A 89 140.57 17.93 4.94
CA LYS A 89 142.02 18.05 5.23
C LYS A 89 142.83 18.79 4.14
N SER A 90 143.09 20.10 4.39
CA SER A 90 144.29 20.90 4.00
C SER A 90 144.02 22.31 3.45
N LEU A 91 143.30 23.16 4.19
CA LEU A 91 143.31 24.64 4.07
C LEU A 91 143.15 25.22 5.50
N LEU A 92 144.17 25.29 6.38
CA LEU A 92 145.52 25.88 6.30
C LEU A 92 145.60 27.42 6.39
N ALA A 93 144.94 28.00 7.40
CA ALA A 93 145.46 29.18 8.13
C ALA A 93 144.80 29.29 9.52
N PRO A 94 145.54 29.23 10.64
CA PRO A 94 144.96 29.44 11.97
C PRO A 94 144.86 30.94 12.27
N MET A 95 143.70 31.56 11.98
CA MET A 95 143.41 32.90 12.50
C MET A 95 143.01 32.80 13.98
N SER A 96 143.91 33.23 14.86
CA SER A 96 143.66 33.41 16.29
C SER A 96 142.71 34.59 16.51
N LEU A 97 141.41 34.33 16.39
CA LEU A 97 140.40 35.16 17.03
C LEU A 97 140.34 34.75 18.51
N ASP A 98 141.06 35.49 19.36
CA ASP A 98 140.90 35.38 20.80
C ASP A 98 139.45 35.71 21.15
N ILE A 99 138.68 34.66 21.47
CA ILE A 99 137.28 34.81 21.87
C ILE A 99 137.29 35.48 23.22
N ASP A 100 136.92 36.76 23.24
CA ASP A 100 136.75 37.59 24.44
C ASP A 100 136.15 36.75 25.58
N PRO A 101 136.86 36.58 26.71
CA PRO A 101 136.39 35.74 27.81
C PRO A 101 135.02 36.20 28.33
N THR A 102 134.69 37.50 28.18
CA THR A 102 133.38 38.06 28.50
C THR A 102 132.27 37.41 27.66
N ILE A 103 132.48 37.19 26.36
CA ILE A 103 131.52 36.52 25.46
C ILE A 103 131.37 35.03 25.80
N GLN A 104 132.45 34.38 26.25
CA GLN A 104 132.39 32.97 26.66
C GLN A 104 131.64 32.78 27.99
N VAL A 105 131.79 33.72 28.94
CA VAL A 105 130.98 33.80 30.16
C VAL A 105 129.51 34.09 29.83
N VAL A 106 129.21 35.08 28.97
CA VAL A 106 127.83 35.37 28.56
C VAL A 106 127.17 34.16 27.91
N ARG A 107 127.81 33.48 26.94
CA ARG A 107 127.22 32.30 26.30
C ARG A 107 127.04 31.11 27.23
N THR A 108 127.89 30.96 28.25
CA THR A 108 127.69 29.91 29.27
C THR A 108 126.57 30.27 30.23
N GLN A 109 126.44 31.55 30.61
CA GLN A 109 125.33 32.05 31.43
C GLN A 109 123.98 32.00 30.69
N GLU A 110 123.93 32.36 29.40
CA GLU A 110 122.77 32.15 28.52
C GLU A 110 122.39 30.67 28.45
N LYS A 111 123.37 29.77 28.27
CA LYS A 111 123.15 28.32 28.25
C LYS A 111 122.61 27.82 29.60
N GLU A 112 123.05 28.39 30.72
CA GLU A 112 122.53 28.07 32.06
C GLU A 112 121.10 28.60 32.28
N GLN A 113 120.78 29.79 31.76
CA GLN A 113 119.42 30.33 31.75
C GLN A 113 118.49 29.50 30.84
N ILE A 114 118.95 29.09 29.65
CA ILE A 114 118.19 28.24 28.71
C ILE A 114 117.98 26.83 29.27
N LYS A 115 118.97 26.24 29.97
CA LYS A 115 118.76 25.02 30.78
C LYS A 115 117.69 25.24 31.85
N THR A 116 117.77 26.36 32.59
CA THR A 116 116.81 26.68 33.66
C THR A 116 115.39 26.87 33.12
N LEU A 117 115.24 27.51 31.95
CA LEU A 117 113.97 27.60 31.23
C LEU A 117 113.50 26.23 30.75
N ASN A 118 114.36 25.40 30.16
CA ASN A 118 113.99 24.04 29.73
C ASN A 118 113.57 23.14 30.90
N ASN A 119 114.25 23.22 32.04
CA ASN A 119 113.87 22.47 33.24
C ASN A 119 112.50 22.95 33.78
N ARG A 120 112.20 24.25 33.68
CA ARG A 120 110.86 24.78 33.97
C ARG A 120 109.84 24.28 32.95
N PHE A 121 110.12 24.32 31.65
CA PHE A 121 109.23 23.80 30.61
C PHE A 121 108.97 22.30 30.75
N ALA A 122 109.98 21.49 31.09
CA ALA A 122 109.82 20.08 31.42
C ALA A 122 108.85 19.91 32.60
N SER A 123 109.06 20.64 33.70
CA SER A 123 108.15 20.58 34.85
C SER A 123 106.72 21.05 34.54
N PHE A 124 106.54 21.98 33.59
CA PHE A 124 105.23 22.37 33.07
C PHE A 124 104.60 21.30 32.18
N ILE A 125 105.38 20.65 31.30
CA ILE A 125 104.91 19.54 30.44
C ILE A 125 104.50 18.34 31.30
N ASP A 126 105.27 17.99 32.32
CA ASP A 126 104.91 16.93 33.27
C ASP A 126 103.67 17.31 34.09
N LYS A 127 103.52 18.59 34.48
CA LYS A 127 102.31 19.07 35.15
C LYS A 127 101.08 19.05 34.23
N VAL A 128 101.23 19.38 32.95
CA VAL A 128 100.16 19.27 31.94
C VAL A 128 99.77 17.80 31.75
N ARG A 129 100.73 16.90 31.53
CA ARG A 129 100.47 15.45 31.42
C ARG A 129 99.78 14.86 32.64
N PHE A 130 100.16 15.30 33.84
CA PHE A 130 99.49 14.91 35.07
C PHE A 130 98.04 15.41 35.13
N LEU A 131 97.78 16.65 34.69
CA LEU A 131 96.42 17.20 34.59
C LEU A 131 95.60 16.54 33.48
N GLU A 132 96.20 16.18 32.35
CA GLU A 132 95.56 15.38 31.29
C GLU A 132 95.15 13.99 31.80
N GLN A 133 96.03 13.31 32.55
CA GLN A 133 95.71 12.04 33.19
C GLN A 133 94.60 12.19 34.25
N GLN A 134 94.61 13.27 35.05
CA GLN A 134 93.53 13.54 36.00
C GLN A 134 92.21 13.84 35.29
N ASN A 135 92.20 14.65 34.22
CA ASN A 135 91.00 14.91 33.43
C ASN A 135 90.46 13.64 32.79
N LYS A 136 91.32 12.77 32.23
CA LYS A 136 90.91 11.49 31.64
C LYS A 136 90.39 10.49 32.70
N MET A 137 90.90 10.56 33.92
CA MET A 137 90.34 9.83 35.08
C MET A 137 88.97 10.40 35.50
N LEU A 138 88.78 11.72 35.43
CA LEU A 138 87.50 12.37 35.71
C LEU A 138 86.46 12.10 34.62
N GLU A 139 86.82 12.10 33.34
CA GLU A 139 85.96 11.71 32.22
C GLU A 139 85.48 10.25 32.34
N THR A 140 86.38 9.33 32.70
CA THR A 140 86.02 7.92 32.88
C THR A 140 85.18 7.70 34.13
N LYS A 141 85.45 8.40 35.24
CA LYS A 141 84.56 8.45 36.41
C LYS A 141 83.19 9.04 36.06
N TRP A 142 83.15 10.12 35.27
CA TRP A 142 81.92 10.77 34.84
C TRP A 142 81.08 9.82 34.00
N LYS A 143 81.65 9.16 32.99
CA LYS A 143 80.94 8.15 32.19
C LYS A 143 80.38 7.02 33.05
N LEU A 144 81.20 6.41 33.90
CA LEU A 144 80.78 5.31 34.78
C LEU A 144 79.64 5.75 35.72
N MET A 145 79.75 6.94 36.31
CA MET A 145 78.72 7.51 37.19
C MET A 145 77.45 7.89 36.44
N GLN A 146 77.57 8.40 35.21
CA GLN A 146 76.43 8.73 34.35
C GLN A 146 75.70 7.46 33.92
N GLU A 147 76.42 6.43 33.47
CA GLU A 147 75.89 5.10 33.12
C GLU A 147 75.16 4.47 34.32
N GLN A 148 75.79 4.48 35.51
CA GLN A 148 75.20 3.98 36.75
C GLN A 148 73.98 4.79 37.22
N THR A 149 73.95 6.11 36.98
CA THR A 149 72.80 6.99 37.28
C THR A 149 71.67 6.80 36.26
N THR A 150 71.99 6.42 35.02
CA THR A 150 70.99 6.08 33.98
C THR A 150 70.40 4.68 34.11
N ALA A 151 70.32 4.14 35.33
CA ALA A 151 69.43 3.03 35.66
C ALA A 151 67.97 3.48 35.46
N ARG A 152 67.45 3.35 34.23
CA ARG A 152 66.08 3.76 33.85
C ARG A 152 65.07 3.12 34.79
N SER A 153 64.46 3.94 35.64
CA SER A 153 63.44 3.51 36.59
C SER A 153 62.21 3.00 35.86
N ASN A 154 61.81 1.75 36.11
CA ASN A 154 60.61 1.13 35.54
C ASN A 154 59.28 1.82 35.96
N ILE A 155 59.36 2.86 36.78
CA ILE A 155 58.25 3.64 37.33
C ILE A 155 57.37 4.22 36.22
N ASP A 156 57.94 4.80 35.17
CA ASP A 156 57.18 5.38 34.06
C ASP A 156 56.38 4.31 33.30
N ALA A 157 56.97 3.13 33.10
CA ALA A 157 56.28 1.99 32.47
C ALA A 157 55.17 1.42 33.37
N MET A 158 55.36 1.43 34.69
CA MET A 158 54.32 1.04 35.66
C MET A 158 53.17 2.06 35.70
N PHE A 159 53.46 3.36 35.61
CA PHE A 159 52.43 4.39 35.49
C PHE A 159 51.69 4.32 34.15
N GLU A 160 52.36 4.16 33.00
CA GLU A 160 51.68 4.06 31.71
C GLU A 160 50.85 2.76 31.60
N ALA A 161 51.31 1.65 32.21
CA ALA A 161 50.50 0.43 32.33
C ALA A 161 49.26 0.64 33.21
N TYR A 162 49.39 1.36 34.33
CA TYR A 162 48.26 1.69 35.20
C TYR A 162 47.26 2.65 34.52
N ILE A 163 47.75 3.68 33.84
CA ILE A 163 46.96 4.61 33.01
C ILE A 163 46.25 3.85 31.88
N SER A 164 46.94 2.92 31.21
CA SER A 164 46.35 2.08 30.16
C SER A 164 45.25 1.16 30.70
N ASN A 165 45.44 0.59 31.91
CA ASN A 165 44.40 -0.19 32.57
C ASN A 165 43.19 0.69 32.97
N LEU A 166 43.41 1.88 33.52
CA LEU A 166 42.33 2.82 33.85
C LEU A 166 41.56 3.29 32.60
N ARG A 167 42.24 3.56 31.48
CA ARG A 167 41.61 3.83 30.19
C ARG A 167 40.73 2.65 29.76
N ARG A 168 41.25 1.41 29.78
CA ARG A 168 40.48 0.22 29.41
C ARG A 168 39.29 -0.05 30.33
N GLN A 169 39.37 0.32 31.61
CA GLN A 169 38.23 0.26 32.54
C GLN A 169 37.19 1.34 32.22
N LEU A 170 37.62 2.57 31.90
CA LEU A 170 36.73 3.65 31.47
C LEU A 170 36.02 3.32 30.16
N ASP A 171 36.73 2.72 29.18
CA ASP A 171 36.16 2.26 27.91
C ASP A 171 35.15 1.13 28.15
N GLY A 172 35.44 0.19 29.06
CA GLY A 172 34.51 -0.87 29.47
C GLY A 172 33.21 -0.30 30.05
N LEU A 173 33.33 0.56 31.07
CA LEU A 173 32.20 1.26 31.70
C LEU A 173 31.43 2.16 30.71
N GLY A 174 32.13 2.75 29.73
CA GLY A 174 31.52 3.52 28.64
C GLY A 174 30.65 2.64 27.73
N ASN A 175 31.14 1.46 27.34
CA ASN A 175 30.37 0.50 26.56
C ASN A 175 29.17 -0.07 27.34
N GLU A 176 29.35 -0.38 28.63
CA GLU A 176 28.26 -0.80 29.52
C GLU A 176 27.20 0.29 29.67
N LYS A 177 27.61 1.56 29.85
CA LYS A 177 26.70 2.71 29.86
C LYS A 177 25.90 2.81 28.55
N VAL A 178 26.56 2.72 27.39
CA VAL A 178 25.87 2.80 26.09
C VAL A 178 24.88 1.64 25.91
N LYS A 179 25.23 0.43 26.36
CA LYS A 179 24.32 -0.73 26.38
C LYS A 179 23.10 -0.48 27.28
N LEU A 180 23.31 0.00 28.50
CA LEU A 180 22.24 0.34 29.45
C LEU A 180 21.35 1.49 28.96
N GLU A 181 21.90 2.51 28.30
CA GLU A 181 21.10 3.54 27.63
C GLU A 181 20.30 2.99 26.44
N GLY A 182 20.80 1.97 25.74
CA GLY A 182 20.06 1.25 24.70
C GLY A 182 18.88 0.45 25.27
N GLU A 183 19.13 -0.31 26.34
CA GLU A 183 18.10 -1.06 27.08
C GLU A 183 17.05 -0.13 27.70
N LEU A 184 17.46 1.01 28.25
CA LEU A 184 16.55 2.04 28.76
C LEU A 184 15.65 2.62 27.65
N ARG A 185 16.21 2.98 26.49
CA ARG A 185 15.41 3.48 25.35
C ARG A 185 14.43 2.41 24.83
N ASN A 186 14.85 1.14 24.80
CA ASN A 186 13.97 0.03 24.43
C ASN A 186 12.81 -0.13 25.42
N MET A 187 13.07 -0.10 26.74
CA MET A 187 12.02 -0.17 27.75
C MET A 187 11.10 1.07 27.73
N GLN A 188 11.63 2.26 27.45
CA GLN A 188 10.82 3.47 27.23
C GLN A 188 9.90 3.32 26.02
N GLY A 189 10.41 2.76 24.91
CA GLY A 189 9.60 2.42 23.73
C GLY A 189 8.46 1.45 24.06
N LEU A 190 8.76 0.34 24.76
CA LEU A 190 7.73 -0.61 25.20
C LEU A 190 6.68 0.03 26.12
N VAL A 191 7.09 0.91 27.03
CA VAL A 191 6.16 1.62 27.94
C VAL A 191 5.24 2.57 27.16
N GLU A 192 5.76 3.32 26.20
CA GLU A 192 4.94 4.21 25.36
C GLU A 192 4.01 3.39 24.43
N ASP A 193 4.50 2.28 23.87
CA ASP A 193 3.69 1.32 23.11
C ASP A 193 2.52 0.75 23.93
N PHE A 194 2.74 0.41 25.20
CA PHE A 194 1.67 -0.05 26.09
C PHE A 194 0.72 1.10 26.46
N LYS A 195 1.24 2.30 26.74
CA LYS A 195 0.44 3.50 27.02
C LYS A 195 -0.48 3.82 25.84
N ASN A 196 0.04 3.84 24.61
CA ASN A 196 -0.74 4.05 23.39
C ASN A 196 -1.83 2.99 23.23
N LYS A 197 -1.54 1.70 23.47
CA LYS A 197 -2.54 0.62 23.45
C LYS A 197 -3.62 0.79 24.53
N TYR A 198 -3.29 1.31 25.71
CA TYR A 198 -4.28 1.63 26.74
C TYR A 198 -5.13 2.85 26.37
N GLU A 199 -4.55 3.90 25.79
CA GLU A 199 -5.28 5.07 25.28
C GLU A 199 -6.24 4.68 24.15
N ASP A 200 -5.79 3.86 23.18
CA ASP A 200 -6.62 3.27 22.13
C ASP A 200 -7.79 2.44 22.70
N GLU A 201 -7.55 1.61 23.72
CA GLU A 201 -8.58 0.76 24.31
C GLU A 201 -9.59 1.57 25.14
N ILE A 202 -9.14 2.64 25.82
CA ILE A 202 -10.03 3.63 26.46
C ILE A 202 -10.89 4.33 25.40
N ASN A 203 -10.31 4.73 24.28
CA ASN A 203 -11.04 5.37 23.17
C ASN A 203 -12.07 4.43 22.53
N LYS A 204 -11.70 3.16 22.28
CA LYS A 204 -12.62 2.11 21.80
C LYS A 204 -13.76 1.86 22.78
N ARG A 205 -13.44 1.73 24.08
CA ARG A 205 -14.45 1.57 25.13
C ARG A 205 -15.41 2.76 25.17
N ALA A 206 -14.90 3.99 25.13
CA ALA A 206 -15.71 5.19 25.12
C ALA A 206 -16.60 5.28 23.86
N ALA A 207 -16.11 4.86 22.69
CA ALA A 207 -16.92 4.78 21.47
C ALA A 207 -18.07 3.78 21.62
N ALA A 208 -17.80 2.56 22.10
CA ALA A 208 -18.83 1.54 22.34
C ALA A 208 -19.82 1.93 23.46
N GLU A 209 -19.38 2.65 24.48
CA GLU A 209 -20.23 3.17 25.55
C GLU A 209 -21.16 4.30 25.05
N ASN A 210 -20.67 5.17 24.16
CA ASN A 210 -21.51 6.14 23.45
C ASN A 210 -22.52 5.46 22.49
N GLU A 211 -22.10 4.44 21.74
CA GLU A 211 -22.98 3.65 20.88
C GLU A 211 -24.08 2.96 21.70
N PHE A 212 -23.74 2.37 22.85
CA PHE A 212 -24.71 1.78 23.77
C PHE A 212 -25.71 2.82 24.33
N VAL A 213 -25.26 4.04 24.64
CA VAL A 213 -26.16 5.13 25.09
C VAL A 213 -27.11 5.58 23.97
N LEU A 214 -26.63 5.65 22.72
CA LEU A 214 -27.48 5.95 21.56
C LEU A 214 -28.49 4.82 21.31
N LEU A 215 -28.03 3.56 21.26
CA LEU A 215 -28.89 2.41 21.06
C LEU A 215 -29.94 2.28 22.17
N LYS A 216 -29.59 2.60 23.43
CA LYS A 216 -30.55 2.67 24.53
C LYS A 216 -31.61 3.75 24.27
N LYS A 217 -31.21 4.97 23.89
CA LYS A 217 -32.15 6.04 23.56
C LYS A 217 -33.09 5.65 22.41
N ASP A 218 -32.59 4.93 21.42
CA ASP A 218 -33.40 4.47 20.28
C ASP A 218 -34.35 3.32 20.67
N VAL A 219 -33.94 2.45 21.61
CA VAL A 219 -34.83 1.46 22.26
C VAL A 219 -35.91 2.14 23.12
N ASP A 220 -35.54 3.13 23.93
CA ASP A 220 -36.49 3.91 24.75
C ASP A 220 -37.49 4.65 23.83
N SER A 221 -37.02 5.21 22.71
CA SER A 221 -37.84 5.83 21.66
C SER A 221 -38.79 4.83 20.98
N ALA A 222 -38.29 3.65 20.59
CA ALA A 222 -39.10 2.58 20.01
C ALA A 222 -40.16 2.08 21.01
N TYR A 223 -39.83 2.00 22.31
CA TYR A 223 -40.76 1.65 23.37
C TYR A 223 -41.87 2.70 23.54
N MET A 224 -41.54 4.00 23.54
CA MET A 224 -42.54 5.07 23.58
C MET A 224 -43.49 5.02 22.37
N ASN A 225 -42.95 4.86 21.15
CA ASN A 225 -43.75 4.67 19.93
C ASN A 225 -44.65 3.43 20.03
N LYS A 226 -44.16 2.33 20.61
CA LYS A 226 -44.93 1.09 20.82
C LYS A 226 -46.09 1.32 21.81
N VAL A 227 -45.85 2.02 22.92
CA VAL A 227 -46.91 2.38 23.90
C VAL A 227 -47.94 3.33 23.29
N GLU A 228 -47.52 4.29 22.47
CA GLU A 228 -48.45 5.14 21.71
C GLU A 228 -49.30 4.36 20.70
N LEU A 229 -48.76 3.31 20.08
CA LEU A 229 -49.49 2.45 19.16
C LEU A 229 -50.44 1.52 19.90
N ASP A 230 -50.03 0.93 21.02
CA ASP A 230 -50.92 0.15 21.91
C ASP A 230 -52.14 1.00 22.31
N ALA A 231 -51.91 2.23 22.79
CA ALA A 231 -52.99 3.13 23.22
C ALA A 231 -53.93 3.54 22.06
N LYS A 232 -53.42 3.62 20.83
CA LYS A 232 -54.25 3.85 19.62
C LYS A 232 -55.07 2.61 19.26
N VAL A 233 -54.53 1.41 19.46
CA VAL A 233 -55.26 0.14 19.27
C VAL A 233 -56.38 0.01 20.31
N ASP A 234 -56.11 0.30 21.58
CA ASP A 234 -57.12 0.27 22.64
C ASP A 234 -58.25 1.29 22.36
N ALA A 235 -57.91 2.52 21.98
CA ALA A 235 -58.91 3.55 21.64
C ALA A 235 -59.79 3.16 20.44
N LEU A 236 -59.20 2.58 19.38
CA LEU A 236 -59.95 2.07 18.22
C LEU A 236 -60.80 0.84 18.59
N GLN A 237 -60.33 0.01 19.52
CA GLN A 237 -61.07 -1.15 20.00
C GLN A 237 -62.31 -0.72 20.82
N ASP A 238 -62.19 0.33 21.63
CA ASP A 238 -63.31 0.95 22.33
C ASP A 238 -64.29 1.64 21.37
N GLU A 239 -63.80 2.35 20.34
CA GLU A 239 -64.67 2.92 19.28
C GLU A 239 -65.48 1.82 18.56
N ILE A 240 -64.83 0.70 18.20
CA ILE A 240 -65.50 -0.47 17.62
C ILE A 240 -66.53 -1.07 18.58
N ASN A 241 -66.25 -1.11 19.88
CA ASN A 241 -67.18 -1.61 20.89
C ASN A 241 -68.41 -0.68 21.05
N ILE A 242 -68.20 0.64 21.04
CA ILE A 242 -69.26 1.65 21.07
C ILE A 242 -70.14 1.56 19.82
N LEU A 243 -69.55 1.50 18.62
CA LEU A 243 -70.29 1.36 17.36
C LEU A 243 -71.11 0.07 17.32
N ARG A 244 -70.58 -1.05 17.81
CA ARG A 244 -71.32 -2.32 17.94
C ARG A 244 -72.52 -2.18 18.88
N ALA A 245 -72.34 -1.56 20.05
CA ALA A 245 -73.42 -1.34 20.99
C ALA A 245 -74.52 -0.42 20.41
N ILE A 246 -74.13 0.63 19.68
CA ILE A 246 -75.07 1.51 18.97
C ILE A 246 -75.88 0.70 17.95
N TYR A 247 -75.23 -0.03 17.04
CA TYR A 247 -75.93 -0.83 16.03
C TYR A 247 -76.81 -1.94 16.64
N GLU A 248 -76.44 -2.53 17.77
CA GLU A 248 -77.29 -3.48 18.50
C GLU A 248 -78.53 -2.78 19.09
N THR A 249 -78.40 -1.56 19.62
CA THR A 249 -79.56 -0.78 20.08
C THR A 249 -80.44 -0.28 18.92
N GLU A 250 -79.88 0.17 17.80
CA GLU A 250 -80.64 0.56 16.60
C GLU A 250 -81.40 -0.64 16.01
N LEU A 251 -80.78 -1.82 15.95
CA LEU A 251 -81.46 -3.05 15.52
C LEU A 251 -82.61 -3.44 16.45
N LEU A 252 -82.44 -3.30 17.77
CA LEU A 252 -83.51 -3.52 18.74
C LEU A 252 -84.64 -2.50 18.61
N GLU A 253 -84.33 -1.21 18.38
CA GLU A 253 -85.34 -0.17 18.19
C GLU A 253 -86.11 -0.37 16.88
N LEU A 254 -85.42 -0.59 15.75
CA LEU A 254 -86.05 -0.91 14.47
C LEU A 254 -86.91 -2.18 14.57
N GLN A 255 -86.47 -3.19 15.34
CA GLN A 255 -87.27 -4.38 15.60
C GLN A 255 -88.41 -4.15 16.62
N SER A 256 -88.45 -3.02 17.34
CA SER A 256 -89.66 -2.55 18.02
C SER A 256 -90.56 -1.84 17.03
N GLN A 257 -90.04 -0.85 16.29
CA GLN A 257 -90.79 -0.07 15.30
C GLN A 257 -91.51 -0.97 14.27
N ILE A 258 -90.91 -2.09 13.85
CA ILE A 258 -91.55 -3.10 12.97
C ILE A 258 -92.71 -3.87 13.66
N LYS A 259 -92.66 -4.08 14.98
CA LYS A 259 -93.77 -4.65 15.76
C LYS A 259 -94.86 -3.60 15.99
N ASP A 260 -94.47 -2.36 16.30
CA ASP A 260 -95.35 -1.25 16.63
C ASP A 260 -96.08 -0.70 15.40
N THR A 261 -95.47 -0.77 14.20
CA THR A 261 -96.12 -0.47 12.90
C THR A 261 -96.95 -1.62 12.34
N SER A 262 -97.04 -2.76 13.02
CA SER A 262 -97.93 -3.87 12.64
C SER A 262 -99.42 -3.60 12.95
N VAL A 263 -99.82 -2.33 13.10
CA VAL A 263 -101.20 -1.90 13.36
C VAL A 263 -101.72 -1.16 12.13
N ILE A 264 -102.75 -1.72 11.50
CA ILE A 264 -103.42 -1.10 10.35
C ILE A 264 -104.25 0.09 10.84
N VAL A 265 -103.77 1.31 10.61
CA VAL A 265 -104.47 2.56 10.95
C VAL A 265 -105.27 3.04 9.75
N GLU A 266 -106.57 2.73 9.73
CA GLU A 266 -107.52 3.36 8.82
C GLU A 266 -107.77 4.81 9.28
N MET A 267 -107.22 5.78 8.55
CA MET A 267 -107.21 7.19 8.96
C MET A 267 -108.34 7.99 8.29
N ASP A 268 -109.48 8.11 8.96
CA ASP A 268 -110.64 8.88 8.49
C ASP A 268 -110.36 10.40 8.49
N ASN A 269 -110.11 10.94 7.29
CA ASN A 269 -109.69 12.33 7.11
C ASN A 269 -110.85 13.24 6.67
N SER A 270 -111.64 13.70 7.65
CA SER A 270 -112.77 14.62 7.44
C SER A 270 -112.56 16.04 7.98
N ARG A 271 -111.34 16.59 7.83
CA ARG A 271 -111.07 18.03 8.01
C ARG A 271 -110.84 18.73 6.67
N LYS A 272 -111.63 19.76 6.41
CA LYS A 272 -111.51 20.61 5.21
C LYS A 272 -110.31 21.57 5.36
N LEU A 273 -109.12 21.02 5.17
CA LEU A 273 -107.87 21.78 5.07
C LEU A 273 -107.86 22.61 3.78
N ASP A 274 -107.10 23.72 3.77
CA ASP A 274 -106.79 24.46 2.55
C ASP A 274 -105.73 23.69 1.75
N MET A 275 -106.22 22.81 0.88
CA MET A 275 -105.39 21.94 0.06
C MET A 275 -104.49 22.72 -0.89
N ASP A 276 -104.89 23.91 -1.35
CA ASP A 276 -104.11 24.67 -2.32
C ASP A 276 -102.91 25.36 -1.64
N SER A 277 -103.11 25.92 -0.44
CA SER A 277 -102.00 26.45 0.36
C SER A 277 -101.02 25.34 0.78
N ILE A 278 -101.52 24.19 1.23
CA ILE A 278 -100.65 23.07 1.66
C ILE A 278 -99.92 22.46 0.45
N VAL A 279 -100.57 22.30 -0.71
CA VAL A 279 -99.90 21.79 -1.92
C VAL A 279 -98.88 22.80 -2.46
N ALA A 280 -99.09 24.11 -2.30
CA ALA A 280 -98.09 25.12 -2.64
C ALA A 280 -96.86 25.06 -1.72
N GLU A 281 -97.07 24.97 -0.40
CA GLU A 281 -95.99 24.89 0.59
C GLU A 281 -95.21 23.57 0.50
N VAL A 282 -95.89 22.44 0.32
CA VAL A 282 -95.26 21.13 0.07
C VAL A 282 -94.46 21.14 -1.25
N LYS A 283 -94.97 21.77 -2.32
CA LYS A 283 -94.18 21.94 -3.56
C LYS A 283 -92.93 22.79 -3.33
N ALA A 284 -93.06 23.91 -2.62
CA ALA A 284 -91.93 24.77 -2.31
C ALA A 284 -90.85 24.03 -1.47
N GLN A 285 -91.26 23.24 -0.48
CA GLN A 285 -90.32 22.41 0.29
C GLN A 285 -89.70 21.29 -0.55
N TYR A 286 -90.44 20.63 -1.46
CA TYR A 286 -89.84 19.66 -2.39
C TYR A 286 -88.85 20.30 -3.36
N GLU A 287 -89.12 21.53 -3.82
CA GLU A 287 -88.23 22.29 -4.70
C GLU A 287 -86.97 22.77 -3.95
N GLU A 288 -87.11 23.23 -2.70
CA GLU A 288 -85.99 23.56 -1.81
C GLU A 288 -85.15 22.32 -1.45
N ILE A 289 -85.77 21.21 -1.07
CA ILE A 289 -85.08 19.94 -0.75
C ILE A 289 -84.36 19.40 -2.00
N SER A 290 -84.95 19.50 -3.18
CA SER A 290 -84.32 19.14 -4.45
C SER A 290 -83.11 20.02 -4.76
N ALA A 291 -83.25 21.36 -4.64
CA ALA A 291 -82.16 22.30 -4.86
C ALA A 291 -81.02 22.13 -3.83
N LYS A 292 -81.36 21.88 -2.56
CA LYS A 292 -80.41 21.64 -1.47
C LYS A 292 -79.68 20.31 -1.67
N SER A 293 -80.39 19.21 -1.96
CA SER A 293 -79.79 17.91 -2.26
C SER A 293 -78.88 17.97 -3.49
N ARG A 294 -79.26 18.74 -4.52
CA ARG A 294 -78.39 19.02 -5.67
C ARG A 294 -77.13 19.80 -5.27
N GLY A 295 -77.26 20.86 -4.47
CA GLY A 295 -76.12 21.65 -3.99
C GLY A 295 -75.17 20.86 -3.09
N GLU A 296 -75.72 20.00 -2.24
CA GLU A 296 -74.97 19.06 -1.39
C GLU A 296 -74.23 18.02 -2.24
N ALA A 297 -74.86 17.48 -3.29
CA ALA A 297 -74.18 16.59 -4.24
C ALA A 297 -73.06 17.32 -5.03
N GLU A 298 -73.33 18.51 -5.56
CA GLU A 298 -72.32 19.29 -6.31
C GLU A 298 -71.14 19.71 -5.43
N THR A 299 -71.37 20.10 -4.17
CA THR A 299 -70.30 20.41 -3.21
C THR A 299 -69.53 19.16 -2.76
N TRP A 300 -70.21 18.04 -2.53
CA TRP A 300 -69.56 16.76 -2.20
C TRP A 300 -68.67 16.26 -3.35
N TYR A 301 -69.14 16.30 -4.60
CA TYR A 301 -68.34 15.94 -5.77
C TYR A 301 -67.14 16.88 -5.94
N LYS A 302 -67.34 18.20 -5.72
CA LYS A 302 -66.25 19.18 -5.80
C LYS A 302 -65.21 18.94 -4.71
N GLN A 303 -65.62 18.71 -3.47
CA GLN A 303 -64.71 18.34 -2.38
C GLN A 303 -63.94 17.05 -2.71
N LYS A 304 -64.61 15.99 -3.18
CA LYS A 304 -63.92 14.73 -3.53
C LYS A 304 -62.96 14.89 -4.71
N TYR A 305 -63.27 15.75 -5.67
CA TYR A 305 -62.33 16.10 -6.75
C TYR A 305 -61.12 16.88 -6.22
N GLU A 306 -61.32 17.82 -5.30
CA GLU A 306 -60.26 18.65 -4.71
C GLU A 306 -59.37 17.85 -3.73
N GLU A 307 -59.94 16.92 -2.95
CA GLU A 307 -59.21 15.91 -2.16
C GLU A 307 -58.39 14.97 -3.06
N MET A 308 -58.97 14.46 -4.15
CA MET A 308 -58.27 13.61 -5.12
C MET A 308 -57.12 14.38 -5.81
N SER A 309 -57.37 15.62 -6.23
CA SER A 309 -56.38 16.46 -6.91
C SER A 309 -55.24 16.90 -5.99
N SER A 310 -55.53 17.19 -4.72
CA SER A 310 -54.51 17.53 -3.72
C SER A 310 -53.68 16.31 -3.31
N SER A 311 -54.32 15.15 -3.13
CA SER A 311 -53.63 13.87 -2.89
C SER A 311 -52.71 13.49 -4.05
N ALA A 312 -53.19 13.60 -5.30
CA ALA A 312 -52.37 13.38 -6.49
C ALA A 312 -51.19 14.37 -6.60
N GLY A 313 -51.40 15.62 -6.17
CA GLY A 313 -50.33 16.61 -6.05
C GLY A 313 -49.27 16.24 -5.02
N GLN A 314 -49.67 15.75 -3.84
CA GLN A 314 -48.76 15.28 -2.79
C GLN A 314 -47.94 14.08 -3.28
N TYR A 315 -48.58 13.03 -3.79
CA TYR A 315 -47.87 11.87 -4.36
C TYR A 315 -46.91 12.26 -5.50
N GLY A 316 -47.25 13.28 -6.30
CA GLY A 316 -46.38 13.82 -7.34
C GLY A 316 -45.11 14.50 -6.81
N GLU A 317 -45.22 15.26 -5.72
CA GLU A 317 -44.07 15.93 -5.11
C GLU A 317 -43.26 14.99 -4.18
N ASP A 318 -43.89 14.02 -3.52
CA ASP A 318 -43.19 12.95 -2.79
C ASP A 318 -42.35 12.07 -3.73
N LEU A 319 -42.91 11.69 -4.89
CA LEU A 319 -42.18 11.00 -5.96
C LEU A 319 -41.04 11.87 -6.53
N ARG A 320 -41.15 13.19 -6.44
CA ARG A 320 -40.09 14.13 -6.84
C ARG A 320 -39.00 14.27 -5.78
N SER A 321 -39.35 14.34 -4.49
CA SER A 321 -38.41 14.39 -3.37
C SER A 321 -37.56 13.13 -3.33
N THR A 322 -38.21 11.96 -3.27
CA THR A 322 -37.53 10.65 -3.29
C THR A 322 -36.65 10.48 -4.53
N LYS A 323 -37.06 10.99 -5.70
CA LYS A 323 -36.23 11.02 -6.92
C LYS A 323 -35.02 11.96 -6.81
N SER A 324 -35.11 13.06 -6.05
CA SER A 324 -33.95 13.92 -5.74
C SER A 324 -33.01 13.23 -4.75
N GLU A 325 -33.53 12.65 -3.68
CA GLU A 325 -32.77 11.87 -2.69
C GLU A 325 -32.02 10.71 -3.37
N ILE A 326 -32.67 9.94 -4.25
CA ILE A 326 -32.04 8.89 -5.06
C ILE A 326 -30.92 9.45 -5.95
N ALA A 327 -31.07 10.67 -6.48
CA ALA A 327 -30.03 11.31 -7.29
C ALA A 327 -28.85 11.81 -6.42
N GLU A 328 -29.10 12.23 -5.19
CA GLU A 328 -28.07 12.65 -4.23
C GLU A 328 -27.32 11.47 -3.63
N LEU A 329 -28.01 10.39 -3.25
CA LEU A 329 -27.41 9.11 -2.87
C LEU A 329 -26.55 8.54 -4.00
N LYS A 330 -27.00 8.60 -5.26
CA LYS A 330 -26.18 8.20 -6.42
C LYS A 330 -24.90 9.06 -6.55
N ARG A 331 -24.98 10.39 -6.36
CA ARG A 331 -23.79 11.26 -6.33
C ARG A 331 -22.86 10.93 -5.16
N MET A 332 -23.40 10.59 -4.00
CA MET A 332 -22.61 10.19 -2.83
C MET A 332 -21.90 8.84 -3.06
N ILE A 333 -22.60 7.85 -3.62
CA ILE A 333 -22.02 6.56 -4.03
C ILE A 333 -20.86 6.77 -5.01
N SER A 334 -21.04 7.60 -6.06
CA SER A 334 -19.94 7.89 -7.00
C SER A 334 -18.77 8.64 -6.37
N ARG A 335 -19.01 9.50 -5.36
CA ARG A 335 -17.93 10.13 -4.59
C ARG A 335 -17.15 9.09 -3.79
N LEU A 336 -17.84 8.24 -3.03
CA LEU A 336 -17.22 7.19 -2.22
C LEU A 336 -16.49 6.15 -3.08
N GLN A 337 -17.01 5.82 -4.27
CA GLN A 337 -16.32 4.96 -5.24
C GLN A 337 -14.99 5.58 -5.71
N ASN A 338 -14.98 6.88 -6.05
CA ASN A 338 -13.75 7.58 -6.44
C ASN A 338 -12.74 7.69 -5.27
N GLU A 339 -13.24 7.87 -4.05
CA GLU A 339 -12.42 7.92 -2.83
C GLU A 339 -11.78 6.56 -2.51
N ILE A 340 -12.57 5.48 -2.59
CA ILE A 340 -12.09 4.09 -2.50
C ILE A 340 -11.02 3.81 -3.55
N GLU A 341 -11.23 4.23 -4.81
CA GLU A 341 -10.26 4.00 -5.88
C GLU A 341 -8.97 4.83 -5.69
N SER A 342 -9.09 6.05 -5.14
CA SER A 342 -7.93 6.88 -4.76
C SER A 342 -7.13 6.24 -3.63
N VAL A 343 -7.79 5.73 -2.59
CA VAL A 343 -7.15 5.05 -1.45
C VAL A 343 -6.52 3.72 -1.88
N LYS A 344 -7.14 2.96 -2.80
CA LYS A 344 -6.49 1.78 -3.44
C LYS A 344 -5.22 2.19 -4.18
N GLY A 345 -5.26 3.27 -4.98
CA GLY A 345 -4.09 3.77 -5.69
C GLY A 345 -2.96 4.21 -4.76
N GLN A 346 -3.29 4.86 -3.65
CA GLN A 346 -2.34 5.19 -2.59
C GLN A 346 -1.76 3.92 -1.94
N ARG A 347 -2.59 2.93 -1.60
CA ARG A 347 -2.14 1.65 -1.03
C ARG A 347 -1.16 0.95 -1.97
N ILE A 348 -1.49 0.79 -3.25
CA ILE A 348 -0.61 0.15 -4.25
C ILE A 348 0.72 0.90 -4.38
N SER A 349 0.68 2.24 -4.35
CA SER A 349 1.90 3.08 -4.36
C SER A 349 2.77 2.90 -3.11
N LEU A 350 2.16 2.73 -1.94
CA LEU A 350 2.88 2.46 -0.68
C LEU A 350 3.43 1.03 -0.64
N GLU A 351 2.67 0.03 -1.10
CA GLU A 351 3.13 -1.36 -1.22
C GLU A 351 4.31 -1.49 -2.19
N ALA A 352 4.30 -0.75 -3.31
CA ALA A 352 5.43 -0.66 -4.21
C ALA A 352 6.66 0.00 -3.56
N GLN A 353 6.49 1.09 -2.81
CA GLN A 353 7.57 1.75 -2.07
C GLN A 353 8.16 0.86 -0.95
N ILE A 354 7.32 0.06 -0.28
CA ILE A 354 7.77 -0.92 0.72
C ILE A 354 8.63 -2.00 0.03
N ALA A 355 8.16 -2.60 -1.07
CA ALA A 355 8.93 -3.59 -1.82
C ALA A 355 10.26 -3.03 -2.34
N GLU A 356 10.28 -1.79 -2.84
CA GLU A 356 11.50 -1.11 -3.33
C GLU A 356 12.48 -0.73 -2.18
N ALA A 357 11.98 -0.60 -0.95
CA ALA A 357 12.79 -0.41 0.25
C ALA A 357 13.33 -1.75 0.79
N GLU A 358 12.51 -2.81 0.77
CA GLU A 358 12.89 -4.16 1.14
C GLU A 358 13.97 -4.72 0.20
N GLU A 359 13.84 -4.56 -1.12
CA GLU A 359 14.86 -4.97 -2.09
C GLU A 359 16.20 -4.24 -1.82
N ARG A 360 16.18 -2.92 -1.61
CA ARG A 360 17.39 -2.16 -1.24
C ARG A 360 18.00 -2.64 0.07
N GLY A 361 17.17 -2.93 1.07
CA GLY A 361 17.60 -3.48 2.36
C GLY A 361 18.26 -4.84 2.21
N GLU A 362 17.67 -5.73 1.41
CA GLU A 362 18.21 -7.06 1.16
C GLU A 362 19.53 -7.00 0.37
N LEU A 363 19.63 -6.10 -0.62
CA LEU A 363 20.88 -5.85 -1.37
C LEU A 363 21.98 -5.30 -0.46
N ALA A 364 21.69 -4.34 0.42
CA ALA A 364 22.66 -3.83 1.40
C ALA A 364 23.12 -4.92 2.39
N VAL A 365 22.21 -5.81 2.82
CA VAL A 365 22.54 -6.97 3.67
C VAL A 365 23.36 -8.02 2.90
N LYS A 366 23.10 -8.23 1.61
CA LYS A 366 23.90 -9.11 0.73
C LYS A 366 25.33 -8.59 0.58
N ASP A 367 25.51 -7.29 0.34
CA ASP A 367 26.82 -6.64 0.24
C ASP A 367 27.59 -6.69 1.57
N ALA A 368 26.94 -6.33 2.69
CA ALA A 368 27.55 -6.44 4.02
C ALA A 368 28.00 -7.89 4.34
N LYS A 369 27.21 -8.90 3.96
CA LYS A 369 27.57 -10.32 4.12
C LYS A 369 28.70 -10.77 3.19
N LEU A 370 28.83 -10.18 1.99
CA LEU A 370 30.00 -10.37 1.13
C LEU A 370 31.24 -9.76 1.79
N ARG A 371 31.12 -8.52 2.28
CA ARG A 371 32.24 -7.80 2.89
C ARG A 371 32.75 -8.42 4.19
N ILE A 372 31.86 -9.01 4.99
CA ILE A 372 32.25 -9.81 6.16
C ILE A 372 33.07 -11.03 5.72
N ARG A 373 32.59 -11.79 4.71
CA ARG A 373 33.31 -12.96 4.19
C ARG A 373 34.69 -12.61 3.62
N ASP A 374 34.82 -11.50 2.89
CA ASP A 374 36.13 -10.99 2.42
C ASP A 374 37.13 -10.78 3.58
N LEU A 375 36.64 -10.23 4.70
CA LEU A 375 37.45 -9.94 5.89
C LEU A 375 37.78 -11.19 6.69
N GLU A 376 36.86 -12.16 6.78
CA GLU A 376 37.10 -13.49 7.35
C GLU A 376 38.18 -14.25 6.55
N ASP A 377 38.07 -14.23 5.22
CA ASP A 377 39.05 -14.79 4.29
C ASP A 377 40.43 -14.13 4.43
N ALA A 378 40.48 -12.79 4.49
CA ALA A 378 41.72 -12.04 4.69
C ALA A 378 42.36 -12.33 6.05
N LEU A 379 41.56 -12.43 7.10
CA LEU A 379 42.01 -12.80 8.45
C LEU A 379 42.51 -14.26 8.53
N GLN A 380 41.89 -15.16 7.78
CA GLN A 380 42.34 -16.56 7.69
C GLN A 380 43.66 -16.68 6.89
N ARG A 381 43.83 -15.93 5.80
CA ARG A 381 45.11 -15.81 5.08
C ARG A 381 46.21 -15.25 5.99
N ALA A 382 45.93 -14.16 6.73
CA ALA A 382 46.88 -13.56 7.67
C ALA A 382 47.29 -14.53 8.79
N LYS A 383 46.36 -15.36 9.31
CA LYS A 383 46.68 -16.45 10.24
C LYS A 383 47.58 -17.52 9.62
N GLN A 384 47.31 -17.91 8.37
CA GLN A 384 48.14 -18.88 7.64
C GLN A 384 49.55 -18.35 7.38
N ASP A 385 49.70 -17.07 7.01
CA ASP A 385 50.99 -16.42 6.83
C ASP A 385 51.74 -16.24 8.16
N MET A 386 51.07 -15.90 9.26
CA MET A 386 51.70 -15.87 10.59
C MET A 386 52.17 -17.27 11.01
N ALA A 387 51.34 -18.30 10.81
CA ALA A 387 51.72 -19.70 11.08
C ALA A 387 52.80 -20.24 10.12
N ARG A 388 52.97 -19.62 8.94
CA ARG A 388 54.08 -19.87 8.02
C ARG A 388 55.35 -19.18 8.50
N GLN A 389 55.30 -17.89 8.83
CA GLN A 389 56.43 -17.16 9.41
C GLN A 389 56.96 -17.81 10.70
N VAL A 390 56.09 -18.28 11.59
CA VAL A 390 56.51 -19.02 12.80
C VAL A 390 57.25 -20.32 12.46
N ARG A 391 56.84 -21.03 11.39
CA ARG A 391 57.60 -22.20 10.89
C ARG A 391 58.90 -21.79 10.22
N GLU A 392 58.91 -20.78 9.37
CA GLU A 392 60.13 -20.24 8.74
C GLU A 392 61.15 -19.74 9.79
N TYR A 393 60.69 -19.13 10.89
CA TYR A 393 61.53 -18.75 12.02
C TYR A 393 61.99 -19.95 12.86
N GLN A 394 61.16 -20.98 13.04
CA GLN A 394 61.58 -22.21 13.74
C GLN A 394 62.54 -23.04 12.87
N GLU A 395 62.35 -23.08 11.56
CA GLU A 395 63.27 -23.68 10.58
C GLU A 395 64.58 -22.91 10.55
N LEU A 396 64.55 -21.56 10.54
CA LEU A 396 65.75 -20.74 10.68
C LEU A 396 66.43 -20.88 12.04
N MET A 397 65.68 -21.06 13.14
CA MET A 397 66.24 -21.38 14.45
C MET A 397 66.85 -22.78 14.48
N ASN A 398 66.21 -23.77 13.85
CA ASN A 398 66.73 -25.12 13.72
C ASN A 398 67.99 -25.14 12.84
N VAL A 399 68.04 -24.36 11.76
CA VAL A 399 69.23 -24.13 10.94
C VAL A 399 70.29 -23.35 11.74
N LYS A 400 69.92 -22.39 12.59
CA LYS A 400 70.86 -21.68 13.45
C LYS A 400 71.45 -22.59 14.53
N LEU A 401 70.65 -23.50 15.11
CA LEU A 401 71.10 -24.51 16.06
C LEU A 401 71.88 -25.62 15.37
N ALA A 402 71.49 -26.01 14.15
CA ALA A 402 72.28 -26.90 13.30
C ALA A 402 73.59 -26.24 12.87
N LEU A 403 73.64 -24.92 12.68
CA LEU A 403 74.88 -24.15 12.45
C LEU A 403 75.68 -23.89 13.73
N ASP A 404 75.06 -23.78 14.91
CA ASP A 404 75.79 -23.80 16.19
C ASP A 404 76.41 -25.18 16.41
N ILE A 405 75.65 -26.25 16.10
CA ILE A 405 76.11 -27.63 16.15
C ILE A 405 77.17 -27.83 15.09
N GLU A 406 77.01 -27.41 13.84
CA GLU A 406 78.04 -27.45 12.79
C GLU A 406 79.21 -26.52 13.09
N ILE A 407 79.09 -25.46 13.90
CA ILE A 407 80.27 -24.71 14.36
C ILE A 407 80.94 -25.45 15.52
N ALA A 408 80.17 -26.10 16.40
CA ALA A 408 80.68 -27.00 17.44
C ALA A 408 81.23 -28.32 16.86
N THR A 409 80.77 -28.73 15.68
CA THR A 409 81.16 -29.94 14.96
C THR A 409 81.89 -29.65 13.65
N TYR A 410 82.21 -28.42 13.28
CA TYR A 410 83.37 -28.11 12.44
C TYR A 410 84.55 -27.73 13.34
N ARG A 411 84.32 -27.37 14.61
CA ARG A 411 85.31 -27.67 15.66
C ARG A 411 85.49 -29.20 15.71
N LYS A 412 84.45 -29.95 16.08
CA LYS A 412 84.46 -31.43 16.13
C LYS A 412 84.57 -32.21 14.80
N LEU A 413 84.76 -31.54 13.66
CA LEU A 413 85.05 -32.15 12.35
C LEU A 413 86.26 -31.49 11.64
N LEU A 414 86.83 -30.40 12.18
CA LEU A 414 88.30 -30.28 12.17
C LEU A 414 88.94 -31.20 13.23
N GLU A 415 88.11 -31.86 14.06
CA GLU A 415 88.43 -33.02 14.92
C GLU A 415 87.69 -34.31 14.44
N GLY A 416 87.34 -34.45 13.15
CA GLY A 416 86.46 -35.57 12.69
C GLY A 416 85.89 -35.62 11.25
N GLU A 417 86.07 -34.63 10.37
CA GLU A 417 85.89 -34.72 8.91
C GLU A 417 87.18 -34.25 8.18
N GLU A 418 88.38 -34.77 8.42
CA GLU A 418 88.84 -36.08 8.95
C GLU A 418 88.11 -37.34 8.36
N ASP A 419 86.88 -37.72 8.77
CA ASP A 419 86.20 -39.00 8.45
C ASP A 419 85.05 -39.10 7.36
N ARG A 420 84.69 -38.03 6.61
CA ARG A 420 84.04 -38.00 5.23
C ARG A 420 82.48 -38.05 4.96
N LEU A 421 82.04 -37.23 3.97
CA LEU A 421 80.77 -37.02 3.18
C LEU A 421 79.86 -38.18 2.60
N GLN A 422 78.51 -37.95 2.50
CA GLN A 422 77.49 -38.23 1.38
C GLN A 422 75.96 -38.21 1.83
N LEU A 423 74.90 -38.62 1.06
CA LEU A 423 74.09 -37.88 0.02
C LEU A 423 72.59 -38.40 -0.12
N TRP A 424 71.64 -37.80 -0.90
CA TRP A 424 70.14 -38.01 -0.83
C TRP A 424 69.22 -37.78 -2.14
N GLN A 425 67.94 -38.31 -2.21
CA GLN A 425 66.63 -37.94 -2.96
C GLN A 425 66.36 -38.08 -4.53
N LEU A 426 65.15 -37.93 -5.23
CA LEU A 426 63.65 -38.24 -5.10
C LEU A 426 62.72 -37.65 -6.29
N CYS A 427 61.59 -38.27 -6.86
CA CYS A 427 60.49 -37.63 -7.76
C CYS A 427 59.29 -38.51 -8.44
N SER A 428 58.09 -37.99 -8.95
CA SER A 428 57.04 -38.57 -9.98
C SER A 428 55.63 -37.84 -10.35
N SER A 429 54.71 -38.31 -11.30
CA SER A 429 53.35 -37.72 -11.85
C SER A 429 52.44 -38.69 -12.80
N SER A 430 51.23 -38.57 -13.53
CA SER A 430 49.95 -37.75 -13.89
C SER A 430 49.01 -38.47 -15.02
N SER A 431 47.76 -38.27 -15.63
CA SER A 431 46.36 -37.58 -15.56
C SER A 431 45.27 -37.92 -16.75
N PHE A 432 43.97 -37.41 -16.81
CA PHE A 432 42.85 -37.29 -17.93
C PHE A 432 41.64 -38.35 -18.12
N GLY A 433 40.42 -38.31 -18.84
CA GLY A 433 39.42 -37.52 -19.74
C GLY A 433 38.13 -38.39 -20.23
N PHE A 434 36.99 -38.18 -21.04
CA PHE A 434 36.06 -37.16 -21.76
C PHE A 434 34.67 -37.74 -22.44
N GLY A 435 33.65 -37.00 -23.06
CA GLY A 435 32.32 -37.45 -23.78
C GLY A 435 31.29 -36.30 -24.32
N GLY A 436 30.07 -36.28 -25.03
CA GLY A 436 28.90 -37.03 -25.75
C GLY A 436 27.77 -36.03 -26.38
N GLY A 437 26.56 -36.14 -27.10
CA GLY A 437 25.47 -37.04 -27.73
C GLY A 437 24.23 -36.32 -28.53
N SER A 438 23.13 -36.95 -29.14
CA SER A 438 22.00 -36.42 -30.12
C SER A 438 20.58 -37.20 -30.16
N SER A 439 19.40 -37.11 -30.93
CA SER A 439 18.50 -36.33 -31.97
C SER A 439 17.14 -37.14 -32.39
N SER A 440 15.99 -36.90 -33.17
CA SER A 440 15.09 -35.88 -33.95
C SER A 440 13.69 -36.45 -34.59
N GLY A 441 12.70 -35.73 -35.28
CA GLY A 441 11.38 -36.28 -35.95
C GLY A 441 10.25 -35.35 -36.70
N PHE A 442 9.15 -35.85 -37.43
CA PHE A 442 8.08 -35.11 -38.32
C PHE A 442 6.65 -35.77 -38.78
N GLY A 443 5.59 -35.06 -39.37
CA GLY A 443 4.37 -35.58 -40.24
C GLY A 443 2.92 -34.84 -40.39
N SER A 444 2.02 -34.95 -41.47
CA SER A 444 0.53 -34.45 -41.62
C SER A 444 -0.36 -34.64 -43.00
N GLY A 445 -1.77 -34.51 -43.07
CA GLY A 445 -2.72 -34.10 -44.25
C GLY A 445 -4.10 -34.83 -44.71
N GLY A 446 -5.23 -34.16 -45.24
CA GLY A 446 -6.43 -34.77 -46.05
C GLY A 446 -7.94 -34.16 -46.12
N TYR A 447 -8.87 -34.49 -47.11
CA TYR A 447 -10.26 -33.86 -47.43
C TYR A 447 -11.50 -34.75 -47.98
N GLY A 448 -12.82 -34.30 -48.06
CA GLY A 448 -14.04 -35.02 -48.71
C GLY A 448 -15.54 -34.43 -48.67
N SER A 449 -16.61 -34.96 -49.37
CA SER A 449 -18.00 -34.33 -49.64
C SER A 449 -19.29 -35.24 -49.96
N GLY A 450 -20.60 -34.79 -49.76
CA GLY A 450 -21.83 -35.04 -50.65
C GLY A 450 -23.29 -35.56 -50.23
N GLY A 451 -24.42 -34.82 -50.50
CA GLY A 451 -25.74 -35.20 -51.20
C GLY A 451 -27.12 -35.76 -50.62
N GLY A 452 -28.34 -35.15 -50.92
CA GLY A 452 -29.67 -35.85 -51.24
C GLY A 452 -31.15 -35.47 -50.75
N TYR A 453 -32.05 -34.81 -51.57
CA TYR A 453 -33.60 -34.73 -51.64
C TYR A 453 -34.50 -33.99 -50.55
N GLY A 454 -35.84 -33.63 -50.61
CA GLY A 454 -36.98 -33.39 -51.62
C GLY A 454 -38.42 -34.00 -51.26
N GLY A 455 -39.70 -33.51 -51.46
CA GLY A 455 -40.50 -32.24 -51.76
C GLY A 455 -42.06 -32.40 -52.18
N GLY A 456 -43.04 -31.47 -51.92
CA GLY A 456 -44.53 -31.47 -52.39
C GLY A 456 -45.59 -30.59 -51.59
N THR A 457 -46.95 -30.35 -51.79
CA THR A 457 -48.05 -30.40 -52.87
C THR A 457 -49.49 -29.83 -52.41
N ILE A 458 -50.53 -29.54 -53.30
CA ILE A 458 -52.09 -29.48 -53.14
C ILE A 458 -52.84 -28.18 -52.54
N THR A 459 -54.18 -27.77 -52.56
CA THR A 459 -55.44 -27.51 -53.46
C THR A 459 -56.52 -26.57 -52.71
N LYS A 460 -57.78 -26.03 -53.01
CA LYS A 460 -58.91 -25.73 -54.03
C LYS A 460 -59.94 -24.63 -53.40
N SER A 461 -61.20 -24.13 -53.69
CA SER A 461 -62.53 -24.32 -54.45
C SER A 461 -63.50 -23.01 -54.51
N THR A 462 -64.74 -22.97 -55.14
CA THR A 462 -65.81 -21.83 -55.23
C THR A 462 -67.32 -22.32 -55.42
N THR A 463 -68.53 -21.64 -55.65
CA THR A 463 -69.19 -20.31 -56.11
C THR A 463 -70.73 -20.21 -55.63
N SER A 464 -71.86 -19.47 -56.01
CA SER A 464 -72.46 -18.42 -56.98
C SER A 464 -73.94 -17.88 -56.59
N SER A 465 -74.71 -16.99 -57.33
CA SER A 465 -76.12 -16.45 -57.01
C SER A 465 -76.99 -15.65 -58.13
N VAL A 466 -78.29 -15.20 -57.92
CA VAL A 466 -79.31 -14.58 -58.93
C VAL A 466 -80.53 -13.65 -58.42
N ARG A 467 -81.51 -13.08 -59.24
CA ARG A 467 -82.60 -12.01 -58.91
C ARG A 467 -83.93 -11.81 -59.82
N PHE A 468 -84.96 -10.98 -59.41
CA PHE A 468 -86.06 -10.14 -60.15
C PHE A 468 -87.54 -10.67 -60.51
N LEU A 469 -88.69 -9.98 -60.89
CA LEU A 469 -89.45 -8.64 -60.70
C LEU A 469 -90.94 -8.47 -61.37
N GLU A 470 -91.84 -7.53 -60.90
CA GLU A 470 -92.92 -6.60 -61.53
C GLU A 470 -94.49 -6.81 -61.95
N GLN A 471 -95.29 -5.68 -62.03
CA GLN A 471 -96.53 -5.24 -62.87
C GLN A 471 -98.10 -5.16 -62.46
N GLN A 472 -99.04 -4.53 -63.29
CA GLN A 472 -100.50 -4.03 -63.05
C GLN A 472 -101.44 -3.94 -64.36
N ASN A 473 -102.69 -3.36 -64.63
CA ASN A 473 -103.92 -2.56 -64.10
C ASN A 473 -105.15 -2.59 -65.18
N LYS A 474 -106.38 -1.93 -65.37
CA LYS A 474 -107.39 -0.90 -64.83
C LYS A 474 -108.79 -0.72 -65.65
N MET A 475 -109.92 -0.10 -65.14
CA MET A 475 -111.00 0.84 -65.78
C MET A 475 -112.53 0.49 -66.22
N LEU A 476 -113.51 1.49 -66.17
CA LEU A 476 -114.78 1.86 -67.01
C LEU A 476 -116.32 1.91 -66.52
N GLU A 477 -117.29 2.49 -67.33
CA GLU A 477 -118.54 3.31 -66.94
C GLU A 477 -119.77 3.45 -67.97
N THR A 478 -121.04 3.92 -67.60
CA THR A 478 -121.94 5.01 -68.26
C THR A 478 -123.53 4.93 -68.39
N LYS A 479 -124.22 6.12 -68.39
CA LYS A 479 -125.58 6.58 -68.95
C LYS A 479 -126.93 6.56 -68.13
N TRP A 480 -128.10 7.17 -68.51
CA TRP A 480 -128.51 8.59 -68.87
C TRP A 480 -130.06 8.88 -69.12
N LYS A 481 -130.69 9.92 -68.49
CA LYS A 481 -131.96 10.72 -68.85
C LYS A 481 -133.37 10.03 -68.96
N LEU A 482 -134.59 10.60 -69.25
CA LEU A 482 -135.17 11.90 -69.75
C LEU A 482 -136.74 12.10 -69.46
N LEU A 483 -137.36 13.26 -69.82
CA LEU A 483 -138.81 13.68 -70.00
C LEU A 483 -139.73 13.99 -68.76
N GLN A 484 -140.76 14.90 -68.70
CA GLN A 484 -141.35 16.04 -69.52
C GLN A 484 -142.63 15.75 -70.39
N GLU A 485 -143.78 16.50 -70.52
CA GLU A 485 -144.50 17.67 -69.86
C GLU A 485 -145.99 17.88 -70.40
N GLN A 486 -146.95 18.57 -69.70
CA GLN A 486 -148.23 19.17 -70.24
C GLN A 486 -149.06 20.09 -69.26
N THR A 487 -148.89 21.42 -69.21
CA THR A 487 -149.89 22.39 -68.62
C THR A 487 -149.55 23.87 -68.89
N THR A 488 -150.53 24.74 -69.20
CA THR A 488 -150.28 26.18 -69.55
C THR A 488 -151.30 27.21 -68.99
N ALA A 489 -151.96 26.93 -67.87
CA ALA A 489 -152.94 27.85 -67.24
C ALA A 489 -152.45 28.60 -65.98
N HIS A 490 -151.25 28.30 -65.46
CA HIS A 490 -150.73 28.86 -64.20
C HIS A 490 -149.83 30.11 -64.37
N SER A 491 -149.61 30.55 -65.62
CA SER A 491 -148.48 31.38 -66.07
C SER A 491 -148.29 32.77 -65.44
N ASN A 492 -149.24 33.28 -64.66
CA ASN A 492 -149.13 34.59 -63.99
C ASN A 492 -148.98 34.52 -62.46
N ILE A 493 -149.35 33.40 -61.84
CA ILE A 493 -149.02 33.12 -60.43
C ILE A 493 -147.64 32.46 -60.36
N ASP A 494 -147.35 31.54 -61.28
CA ASP A 494 -146.03 30.94 -61.44
C ASP A 494 -144.96 32.01 -61.68
N ALA A 495 -145.23 33.06 -62.47
CA ALA A 495 -144.26 34.12 -62.73
C ALA A 495 -143.74 34.80 -61.43
N MET A 496 -144.62 35.05 -60.46
CA MET A 496 -144.23 35.66 -59.17
C MET A 496 -143.55 34.66 -58.23
N PHE A 497 -144.05 33.42 -58.15
CA PHE A 497 -143.37 32.39 -57.36
C PHE A 497 -142.00 32.04 -57.95
N VAL A 498 -141.86 31.94 -59.26
CA VAL A 498 -140.58 31.73 -59.96
C VAL A 498 -139.66 32.94 -59.74
N ALA A 499 -140.14 34.18 -59.72
CA ALA A 499 -139.30 35.33 -59.40
C ALA A 499 -138.79 35.28 -57.94
N TYR A 500 -139.65 34.97 -56.97
CA TYR A 500 -139.27 34.87 -55.56
C TYR A 500 -138.33 33.67 -55.29
N ILE A 501 -138.65 32.50 -55.87
CA ILE A 501 -137.81 31.29 -55.82
C ILE A 501 -136.48 31.54 -56.54
N SER A 502 -136.44 32.28 -57.64
CA SER A 502 -135.18 32.65 -58.31
C SER A 502 -134.32 33.59 -57.47
N ASN A 503 -134.94 34.51 -56.72
CA ASN A 503 -134.21 35.37 -55.78
C ASN A 503 -133.64 34.55 -54.61
N LEU A 504 -134.46 33.73 -53.95
CA LEU A 504 -134.02 32.81 -52.90
C LEU A 504 -132.94 31.84 -53.40
N ARG A 505 -133.08 31.30 -54.61
CA ARG A 505 -132.07 30.41 -55.23
C ARG A 505 -130.78 31.15 -55.51
N ARG A 506 -130.83 32.39 -56.01
CA ARG A 506 -129.65 33.24 -56.21
C ARG A 506 -128.96 33.62 -54.89
N GLN A 507 -129.70 33.76 -53.79
CA GLN A 507 -129.12 33.88 -52.44
C GLN A 507 -128.49 32.57 -51.97
N LEU A 508 -129.14 31.42 -52.22
CA LEU A 508 -128.62 30.09 -51.89
C LEU A 508 -127.33 29.77 -52.68
N ASP A 509 -127.30 30.12 -53.97
CA ASP A 509 -126.12 30.00 -54.84
C ASP A 509 -125.01 30.96 -54.38
N GLY A 510 -125.36 32.16 -53.89
CA GLY A 510 -124.42 33.09 -53.26
C GLY A 510 -123.75 32.49 -52.03
N LEU A 511 -124.54 31.99 -51.07
CA LEU A 511 -124.07 31.28 -49.88
C LEU A 511 -123.30 30.00 -50.23
N GLY A 512 -123.67 29.30 -51.30
CA GLY A 512 -122.97 28.14 -51.82
C GLY A 512 -121.56 28.48 -52.33
N ASN A 513 -121.43 29.57 -53.09
CA ASN A 513 -120.13 30.06 -53.55
C ASN A 513 -119.25 30.54 -52.38
N GLU A 514 -119.83 31.22 -51.39
CA GLU A 514 -119.13 31.67 -50.19
C GLU A 514 -118.66 30.49 -49.32
N LYS A 515 -119.50 29.45 -49.17
CA LYS A 515 -119.12 28.18 -48.55
C LYS A 515 -117.94 27.50 -49.28
N VAL A 516 -117.99 27.40 -50.62
CA VAL A 516 -116.90 26.78 -51.41
C VAL A 516 -115.59 27.59 -51.27
N LYS A 517 -115.66 28.92 -51.17
CA LYS A 517 -114.51 29.78 -50.89
C LYS A 517 -113.92 29.49 -49.49
N LEU A 518 -114.75 29.44 -48.45
CA LEU A 518 -114.33 29.12 -47.09
C LEU A 518 -113.74 27.69 -46.97
N GLU A 519 -114.32 26.69 -47.64
CA GLU A 519 -113.76 25.33 -47.72
C GLU A 519 -112.42 25.28 -48.48
N GLY A 520 -112.18 26.21 -49.42
CA GLY A 520 -110.90 26.39 -50.08
C GLY A 520 -109.85 27.04 -49.16
N GLU A 521 -110.23 28.09 -48.44
CA GLU A 521 -109.38 28.77 -47.46
C GLU A 521 -109.02 27.83 -46.28
N GLN A 522 -109.96 27.01 -45.81
CA GLN A 522 -109.71 25.97 -44.81
C GLN A 522 -108.70 24.93 -45.31
N ARG A 523 -108.83 24.45 -46.56
CA ARG A 523 -107.86 23.50 -47.16
C ARG A 523 -106.48 24.12 -47.34
N ASN A 524 -106.39 25.41 -47.70
CA ASN A 524 -105.11 26.11 -47.78
C ASN A 524 -104.45 26.25 -46.40
N MET A 525 -105.22 26.55 -45.34
CA MET A 525 -104.70 26.59 -43.96
C MET A 525 -104.25 25.21 -43.48
N GLN A 526 -105.01 24.14 -43.77
CA GLN A 526 -104.62 22.76 -43.45
C GLN A 526 -103.32 22.36 -44.17
N GLY A 527 -103.21 22.68 -45.45
CA GLY A 527 -101.98 22.47 -46.22
C GLY A 527 -100.79 23.19 -45.58
N LEU A 528 -100.93 24.47 -45.25
CA LEU A 528 -99.87 25.27 -44.61
C LEU A 528 -99.46 24.73 -43.23
N VAL A 529 -100.40 24.24 -42.42
CA VAL A 529 -100.12 23.63 -41.12
C VAL A 529 -99.34 22.32 -41.27
N GLU A 530 -99.72 21.46 -42.20
CA GLU A 530 -99.00 20.22 -42.47
C GLU A 530 -97.60 20.52 -43.04
N ASP A 531 -97.48 21.54 -43.88
CA ASP A 531 -96.21 22.06 -44.40
C ASP A 531 -95.26 22.59 -43.32
N PHE A 532 -95.80 23.16 -42.23
CA PHE A 532 -95.01 23.55 -41.06
C PHE A 532 -94.65 22.35 -40.20
N LYS A 533 -95.61 21.45 -39.93
CA LYS A 533 -95.40 20.21 -39.17
C LYS A 533 -94.28 19.37 -39.79
N ASN A 534 -94.35 19.11 -41.09
CA ASN A 534 -93.33 18.36 -41.82
C ASN A 534 -91.94 19.01 -41.67
N LYS A 535 -91.84 20.34 -41.75
CA LYS A 535 -90.57 21.07 -41.54
C LYS A 535 -90.04 20.95 -40.10
N TYR A 536 -90.91 20.93 -39.09
CA TYR A 536 -90.51 20.69 -37.71
C TYR A 536 -90.07 19.24 -37.46
N GLU A 537 -90.75 18.25 -38.04
CA GLU A 537 -90.33 16.84 -37.98
C GLU A 537 -88.97 16.64 -38.67
N ASP A 538 -88.76 17.24 -39.84
CA ASP A 538 -87.48 17.28 -40.55
C ASP A 538 -86.34 17.89 -39.70
N GLU A 539 -86.63 18.99 -39.01
CA GLU A 539 -85.67 19.72 -38.17
C GLU A 539 -85.31 18.93 -36.90
N ILE A 540 -86.29 18.26 -36.29
CA ILE A 540 -86.08 17.33 -35.17
C ILE A 540 -85.24 16.14 -35.62
N ASN A 541 -85.55 15.53 -36.76
CA ASN A 541 -84.80 14.41 -37.31
C ASN A 541 -83.35 14.77 -37.64
N LYS A 542 -83.08 15.99 -38.17
CA LYS A 542 -81.72 16.50 -38.41
C LYS A 542 -80.94 16.70 -37.10
N ARG A 543 -81.58 17.22 -36.05
CA ARG A 543 -80.95 17.40 -34.73
C ARG A 543 -80.64 16.05 -34.08
N ALA A 544 -81.59 15.12 -34.08
CA ALA A 544 -81.38 13.75 -33.60
C ALA A 544 -80.26 13.04 -34.37
N ALA A 545 -80.15 13.23 -35.69
CA ALA A 545 -79.04 12.69 -36.48
C ALA A 545 -77.68 13.30 -36.06
N ALA A 546 -77.60 14.62 -35.92
CA ALA A 546 -76.38 15.33 -35.51
C ALA A 546 -75.97 14.99 -34.05
N GLU A 547 -76.92 14.81 -33.14
CA GLU A 547 -76.66 14.36 -31.76
C GLU A 547 -76.11 12.93 -31.74
N ASN A 548 -76.69 12.02 -32.53
CA ASN A 548 -76.16 10.65 -32.68
C ASN A 548 -74.76 10.64 -33.30
N GLU A 549 -74.51 11.45 -34.33
CA GLU A 549 -73.18 11.61 -34.95
C GLU A 549 -72.16 12.17 -33.95
N PHE A 550 -72.52 13.20 -33.17
CA PHE A 550 -71.67 13.76 -32.13
C PHE A 550 -71.36 12.75 -31.01
N VAL A 551 -72.35 11.96 -30.57
CA VAL A 551 -72.15 10.89 -29.59
C VAL A 551 -71.22 9.80 -30.14
N LEU A 552 -71.37 9.41 -31.41
CA LEU A 552 -70.48 8.44 -32.08
C LEU A 552 -69.05 8.98 -32.22
N LEU A 553 -68.88 10.23 -32.63
CA LEU A 553 -67.58 10.89 -32.74
C LEU A 553 -66.89 11.00 -31.37
N LYS A 554 -67.61 11.44 -30.33
CA LYS A 554 -67.07 11.47 -28.95
C LYS A 554 -66.71 10.07 -28.46
N LYS A 555 -67.53 9.05 -28.77
CA LYS A 555 -67.22 7.65 -28.41
C LYS A 555 -65.98 7.13 -29.12
N TYR A 556 -65.78 7.52 -30.38
CA TYR A 556 -64.59 7.20 -31.16
C TYR A 556 -63.34 7.92 -30.62
N GLU A 557 -63.47 9.19 -30.23
CA GLU A 557 -62.40 9.96 -29.59
C GLU A 557 -62.02 9.37 -28.22
N GLU A 558 -62.98 9.07 -27.36
CA GLU A 558 -62.77 8.36 -26.07
C GLU A 558 -62.01 7.02 -26.28
N MET A 559 -62.46 6.20 -27.24
CA MET A 559 -61.77 4.95 -27.57
C MET A 559 -60.36 5.19 -28.12
N SER A 560 -60.17 6.16 -29.01
CA SER A 560 -58.88 6.54 -29.59
C SER A 560 -57.88 7.00 -28.51
N SER A 561 -58.32 7.87 -27.59
CA SER A 561 -57.50 8.31 -26.45
C SER A 561 -57.14 7.14 -25.53
N SER A 562 -58.08 6.24 -25.22
CA SER A 562 -57.78 5.06 -24.40
C SER A 562 -56.79 4.11 -25.09
N ALA A 563 -56.93 3.89 -26.40
CA ALA A 563 -56.01 3.08 -27.19
C ALA A 563 -54.62 3.73 -27.31
N GLY A 564 -54.55 5.07 -27.31
CA GLY A 564 -53.30 5.83 -27.21
C GLY A 564 -52.58 5.56 -25.89
N LEU A 565 -53.27 5.69 -24.76
CA LEU A 565 -52.72 5.42 -23.42
C LEU A 565 -52.20 3.98 -23.30
N TYR A 566 -53.02 2.97 -23.63
CA TYR A 566 -52.58 1.56 -23.64
C TYR A 566 -51.41 1.33 -24.62
N GLY A 567 -51.38 2.05 -25.74
CA GLY A 567 -50.29 1.98 -26.71
C GLY A 567 -48.97 2.55 -26.19
N ASP A 568 -49.01 3.58 -25.36
CA ASP A 568 -47.84 4.21 -24.76
C ASP A 568 -47.38 3.52 -23.48
N ASP A 569 -48.29 2.95 -22.67
CA ASP A 569 -47.94 2.02 -21.58
C ASP A 569 -47.22 0.77 -22.11
N LEU A 570 -47.70 0.20 -23.22
CA LEU A 570 -47.04 -0.90 -23.92
C LEU A 570 -45.69 -0.47 -24.53
N ARG A 571 -45.53 0.80 -24.88
CA ARG A 571 -44.26 1.37 -25.36
C ARG A 571 -43.26 1.57 -24.21
N SER A 572 -43.74 2.01 -23.05
CA SER A 572 -43.00 2.22 -21.82
C SER A 572 -42.47 0.90 -21.25
N THR A 573 -43.35 -0.06 -20.99
CA THR A 573 -42.99 -1.41 -20.52
C THR A 573 -42.04 -2.13 -21.49
N LYS A 574 -42.21 -1.96 -22.81
CA LYS A 574 -41.26 -2.46 -23.82
C LYS A 574 -39.88 -1.79 -23.73
N SER A 575 -39.81 -0.52 -23.32
CA SER A 575 -38.55 0.18 -23.06
C SER A 575 -37.87 -0.31 -21.77
N GLU A 576 -38.63 -0.52 -20.69
CA GLU A 576 -38.12 -1.13 -19.45
C GLU A 576 -37.58 -2.54 -19.71
N ILE A 577 -38.32 -3.37 -20.44
CA ILE A 577 -37.87 -4.72 -20.86
C ILE A 577 -36.58 -4.62 -21.69
N ALA A 578 -36.44 -3.61 -22.56
CA ALA A 578 -35.19 -3.39 -23.30
C ALA A 578 -34.02 -2.97 -22.39
N GLU A 579 -34.26 -2.18 -21.35
CA GLU A 579 -33.23 -1.80 -20.36
C GLU A 579 -32.84 -2.93 -19.41
N LEU A 580 -33.81 -3.72 -18.95
CA LEU A 580 -33.57 -4.94 -18.18
C LEU A 580 -32.73 -5.94 -19.00
N ASN A 581 -33.04 -6.15 -20.28
CA ASN A 581 -32.20 -6.98 -21.16
C ASN A 581 -30.77 -6.41 -21.31
N ARG A 582 -30.59 -5.10 -21.48
CA ARG A 582 -29.25 -4.46 -21.48
C ARG A 582 -28.54 -4.59 -20.12
N MET A 583 -29.25 -4.74 -19.02
CA MET A 583 -28.66 -4.97 -17.70
C MET A 583 -28.26 -6.44 -17.53
N ILE A 584 -29.10 -7.37 -17.94
CA ILE A 584 -28.80 -8.82 -17.97
C ILE A 584 -27.54 -9.09 -18.80
N SER A 585 -27.43 -8.55 -20.01
CA SER A 585 -26.22 -8.74 -20.84
C SER A 585 -24.95 -8.14 -20.23
N ARG A 586 -25.06 -7.03 -19.47
CA ARG A 586 -23.91 -6.48 -18.73
C ARG A 586 -23.49 -7.38 -17.58
N LEU A 587 -24.44 -7.84 -16.77
CA LEU A 587 -24.19 -8.78 -15.67
C LEU A 587 -23.64 -10.12 -16.18
N GLN A 588 -24.09 -10.62 -17.33
CA GLN A 588 -23.54 -11.82 -17.98
C GLN A 588 -22.07 -11.63 -18.36
N ASN A 589 -21.72 -10.49 -18.98
CA ASN A 589 -20.32 -10.19 -19.33
C ASN A 589 -19.44 -10.00 -18.08
N GLU A 590 -19.96 -9.40 -17.02
CA GLU A 590 -19.28 -9.22 -15.73
C GLU A 590 -19.04 -10.57 -15.04
N ILE A 591 -20.05 -11.46 -15.01
CA ILE A 591 -19.91 -12.84 -14.53
C ILE A 591 -18.85 -13.61 -15.33
N GLU A 592 -18.82 -13.48 -16.66
CA GLU A 592 -17.82 -14.17 -17.48
C GLU A 592 -16.40 -13.62 -17.26
N SER A 593 -16.27 -12.30 -17.05
CA SER A 593 -15.01 -11.68 -16.65
C SER A 593 -14.51 -12.19 -15.29
N VAL A 594 -15.40 -12.26 -14.29
CA VAL A 594 -15.09 -12.78 -12.95
C VAL A 594 -14.74 -14.28 -12.98
N LYS A 595 -15.40 -15.09 -13.83
CA LYS A 595 -14.97 -16.48 -14.08
C LYS A 595 -13.57 -16.55 -14.66
N GLY A 596 -13.25 -15.72 -15.66
CA GLY A 596 -11.91 -15.65 -16.26
C GLY A 596 -10.83 -15.26 -15.25
N GLN A 597 -11.12 -14.28 -14.39
CA GLN A 597 -10.25 -13.90 -13.27
C GLN A 597 -10.08 -15.05 -12.27
N ARG A 598 -11.17 -15.73 -11.88
CA ARG A 598 -11.12 -16.90 -10.98
C ARG A 598 -10.22 -18.00 -11.56
N ILE A 599 -10.40 -18.37 -12.83
CA ILE A 599 -9.58 -19.41 -13.49
C ILE A 599 -8.10 -19.01 -13.51
N SER A 600 -7.79 -17.72 -13.73
CA SER A 600 -6.42 -17.22 -13.68
C SER A 600 -5.82 -17.27 -12.27
N LEU A 601 -6.61 -16.97 -11.23
CA LEU A 601 -6.19 -17.08 -9.84
C LEU A 601 -6.01 -18.54 -9.39
N GLU A 602 -6.92 -19.44 -9.80
CA GLU A 602 -6.79 -20.88 -9.54
C GLU A 602 -5.52 -21.46 -10.18
N ALA A 603 -5.19 -21.06 -11.41
CA ALA A 603 -3.93 -21.43 -12.05
C ALA A 603 -2.69 -20.91 -11.30
N GLN A 604 -2.71 -19.64 -10.85
CA GLN A 604 -1.63 -19.04 -10.06
C GLN A 604 -1.46 -19.73 -8.69
N ILE A 605 -2.56 -20.14 -8.05
CA ILE A 605 -2.53 -20.92 -6.80
C ILE A 605 -1.86 -22.28 -7.07
N THR A 606 -2.27 -23.01 -8.11
CA THR A 606 -1.64 -24.31 -8.41
C THR A 606 -0.15 -24.20 -8.74
N GLU A 607 0.28 -23.15 -9.45
CA GLU A 607 1.72 -22.93 -9.72
C GLU A 607 2.49 -22.59 -8.43
N ALA A 608 1.89 -21.82 -7.52
CA ALA A 608 2.48 -21.52 -6.22
C ALA A 608 2.59 -22.77 -5.33
N GLU A 609 1.58 -23.64 -5.35
CA GLU A 609 1.57 -24.93 -4.65
C GLU A 609 2.65 -25.88 -5.19
N GLU A 610 2.78 -26.04 -6.52
CA GLU A 610 3.84 -26.85 -7.13
C GLU A 610 5.25 -26.33 -6.78
N ARG A 611 5.48 -25.02 -6.87
CA ARG A 611 6.75 -24.39 -6.46
C ARG A 611 7.03 -24.62 -4.97
N GLY A 612 6.01 -24.52 -4.12
CA GLY A 612 6.10 -24.80 -2.68
C GLY A 612 6.47 -26.26 -2.39
N GLU A 613 5.83 -27.21 -3.08
CA GLU A 613 6.11 -28.63 -2.91
C GLU A 613 7.53 -29.00 -3.39
N LEU A 614 8.01 -28.39 -4.47
CA LEU A 614 9.39 -28.52 -4.95
C LEU A 614 10.41 -27.98 -3.94
N ALA A 615 10.17 -26.79 -3.37
CA ALA A 615 11.03 -26.23 -2.32
C ALA A 615 11.07 -27.12 -1.06
N VAL A 616 9.92 -27.71 -0.66
CA VAL A 616 9.84 -28.67 0.44
C VAL A 616 10.56 -29.99 0.11
N LYS A 617 10.52 -30.46 -1.15
CA LYS A 617 11.28 -31.64 -1.61
C LYS A 617 12.78 -31.41 -1.55
N ASP A 618 13.27 -30.23 -1.99
CA ASP A 618 14.68 -29.86 -1.91
C ASP A 618 15.16 -29.72 -0.45
N ALA A 619 14.41 -29.00 0.39
CA ALA A 619 14.73 -28.90 1.83
C ALA A 619 14.79 -30.28 2.51
N LYS A 620 13.87 -31.20 2.16
CA LYS A 620 13.87 -32.60 2.64
C LYS A 620 15.02 -33.43 2.07
N LEU A 621 15.58 -33.11 0.90
CA LEU A 621 16.83 -33.72 0.43
C LEU A 621 18.01 -33.16 1.24
N ARG A 622 18.06 -31.84 1.42
CA ARG A 622 19.18 -31.18 2.10
C ARG A 622 19.29 -31.53 3.59
N ILE A 623 18.17 -31.79 4.26
CA ILE A 623 18.18 -32.33 5.63
C ILE A 623 18.81 -33.73 5.65
N ARG A 624 18.45 -34.62 4.71
CA ARG A 624 19.04 -35.97 4.62
C ARG A 624 20.53 -35.94 4.31
N ASP A 625 21.00 -35.06 3.43
CA ASP A 625 22.45 -34.85 3.19
C ASP A 625 23.20 -34.56 4.50
N LEU A 626 22.61 -33.71 5.36
CA LEU A 626 23.21 -33.29 6.63
C LEU A 626 23.12 -34.38 7.71
N GLU A 627 22.03 -35.15 7.74
CA GLU A 627 21.90 -36.33 8.60
C GLU A 627 22.94 -37.40 8.24
N ASP A 628 23.13 -37.68 6.95
CA ASP A 628 24.16 -38.59 6.43
C ASP A 628 25.58 -38.12 6.77
N ALA A 629 25.87 -36.83 6.58
CA ALA A 629 27.16 -36.23 6.92
C ALA A 629 27.44 -36.29 8.42
N LEU A 630 26.44 -36.01 9.26
CA LEU A 630 26.52 -36.14 10.72
C LEU A 630 26.76 -37.59 11.14
N GLN A 631 26.12 -38.55 10.47
CA GLN A 631 26.28 -39.98 10.76
C GLN A 631 27.68 -40.49 10.38
N ARG A 632 28.25 -40.02 9.26
CA ARG A 632 29.65 -40.30 8.89
C ARG A 632 30.62 -39.72 9.93
N ALA A 633 30.44 -38.45 10.32
CA ALA A 633 31.27 -37.81 11.35
C ALA A 633 31.24 -38.54 12.70
N LYS A 634 30.07 -39.07 13.11
CA LYS A 634 29.95 -39.95 14.29
C LYS A 634 30.74 -41.26 14.13
N GLN A 635 30.70 -41.88 12.95
CA GLN A 635 31.45 -43.11 12.67
C GLN A 635 32.96 -42.88 12.65
N ASP A 636 33.43 -41.76 12.08
CA ASP A 636 34.84 -41.35 12.12
C ASP A 636 35.33 -41.11 13.55
N MET A 637 34.56 -40.38 14.37
CA MET A 637 34.88 -40.17 15.79
C MET A 637 34.91 -41.50 16.57
N ALA A 638 33.96 -42.41 16.31
CA ALA A 638 33.93 -43.75 16.89
C ALA A 638 35.03 -44.69 16.35
N ARG A 639 35.69 -44.35 15.23
CA ARG A 639 36.93 -45.01 14.78
C ARG A 639 38.13 -44.44 15.53
N GLN A 640 38.28 -43.11 15.58
CA GLN A 640 39.37 -42.45 16.32
C GLN A 640 39.42 -42.87 17.80
N VAL A 641 38.28 -42.96 18.49
CA VAL A 641 38.23 -43.43 19.89
C VAL A 641 38.76 -44.87 20.04
N ARG A 642 38.55 -45.75 19.05
CA ARG A 642 39.13 -47.10 19.05
C ARG A 642 40.61 -47.09 18.73
N GLU A 643 41.05 -46.32 17.73
CA GLU A 643 42.47 -46.11 17.38
C GLU A 643 43.26 -45.60 18.61
N TYR A 644 42.70 -44.64 19.37
CA TYR A 644 43.29 -44.16 20.63
C TYR A 644 43.30 -45.24 21.74
N GLN A 645 42.25 -46.03 21.90
CA GLN A 645 42.21 -47.10 22.90
C GLN A 645 43.21 -48.22 22.56
N GLU A 646 43.36 -48.57 21.29
CA GLU A 646 44.36 -49.52 20.80
C GLU A 646 45.78 -48.98 21.05
N LEU A 647 46.05 -47.70 20.78
CA LEU A 647 47.32 -47.06 21.07
C LEU A 647 47.64 -47.03 22.58
N ILE A 648 46.64 -46.77 23.43
CA ILE A 648 46.77 -46.85 24.90
C ILE A 648 47.11 -48.29 25.34
N ASN A 649 46.46 -49.30 24.76
CA ASN A 649 46.73 -50.71 25.06
C ASN A 649 48.15 -51.11 24.64
N VAL A 650 48.62 -50.69 23.46
CA VAL A 650 50.00 -50.91 22.99
C VAL A 650 51.01 -50.20 23.89
N LYS A 651 50.73 -48.95 24.29
CA LYS A 651 51.59 -48.19 25.22
C LYS A 651 51.72 -48.91 26.57
N LEU A 652 50.62 -49.46 27.10
CA LEU A 652 50.62 -50.21 28.35
C LEU A 652 51.36 -51.56 28.22
N ALA A 653 51.28 -52.23 27.08
CA ALA A 653 52.09 -53.42 26.81
C ALA A 653 53.59 -53.09 26.76
N LEU A 654 53.97 -52.00 26.09
CA LEU A 654 55.37 -51.52 26.04
C LEU A 654 55.89 -51.07 27.42
N ASP A 655 55.07 -50.43 28.26
CA ASP A 655 55.44 -50.14 29.66
C ASP A 655 55.77 -51.43 30.43
N ILE A 656 54.98 -52.50 30.23
CA ILE A 656 55.17 -53.80 30.88
C ILE A 656 56.45 -54.46 30.37
N GLU A 657 56.72 -54.46 29.06
CA GLU A 657 57.98 -54.96 28.50
C GLU A 657 59.19 -54.18 29.02
N ILE A 658 59.14 -52.84 29.03
CA ILE A 658 60.21 -52.01 29.59
C ILE A 658 60.42 -52.32 31.08
N ALA A 659 59.36 -52.59 31.84
CA ALA A 659 59.46 -52.97 33.24
C ALA A 659 60.02 -54.39 33.46
N THR A 660 59.75 -55.35 32.57
CA THR A 660 60.36 -56.69 32.66
C THR A 660 61.82 -56.67 32.21
N TYR A 661 62.17 -55.95 31.14
CA TYR A 661 63.56 -55.76 30.72
C TYR A 661 64.39 -55.05 31.80
N ARG A 662 63.85 -54.03 32.49
CA ARG A 662 64.53 -53.41 33.64
C ARG A 662 64.80 -54.40 34.76
N LYS A 663 63.80 -55.20 35.16
CA LYS A 663 63.99 -56.24 36.20
C LYS A 663 64.99 -57.34 35.80
N LEU A 664 65.10 -57.64 34.51
CA LEU A 664 66.09 -58.58 34.01
C LEU A 664 67.50 -57.96 34.05
N LEU A 665 67.65 -56.68 33.69
CA LEU A 665 68.90 -55.94 33.87
C LEU A 665 69.30 -55.82 35.34
N GLU A 666 68.37 -55.45 36.23
CA GLU A 666 68.58 -55.39 37.68
C GLU A 666 69.08 -56.75 38.22
N GLY A 667 68.47 -57.86 37.79
CA GLY A 667 68.89 -59.24 38.09
C GLY A 667 70.13 -59.76 37.32
N GLU A 668 70.76 -58.91 36.52
CA GLU A 668 72.01 -59.18 35.80
C GLU A 668 73.15 -58.28 36.34
N GLU A 669 72.84 -57.03 36.70
CA GLU A 669 73.65 -56.14 37.54
C GLU A 669 73.88 -56.76 38.92
N ASP A 670 72.85 -57.34 39.57
CA ASP A 670 73.00 -58.12 40.81
C ASP A 670 73.99 -59.29 40.64
N ARG A 671 74.07 -59.89 39.44
CA ARG A 671 75.06 -60.95 39.13
C ARG A 671 76.46 -60.42 38.82
N TYR A 672 76.58 -59.18 38.34
CA TYR A 672 77.87 -58.49 38.17
C TYR A 672 78.39 -57.86 39.48
N SER A 673 77.51 -57.57 40.43
CA SER A 673 77.81 -56.85 41.69
C SER A 673 78.86 -57.52 42.59
N TYR A 674 79.18 -58.80 42.36
CA TYR A 674 80.16 -59.56 43.15
C TYR A 674 81.62 -59.41 42.69
N SER A 675 81.92 -58.54 41.72
CA SER A 675 83.30 -58.22 41.29
C SER A 675 83.57 -56.72 41.23
N SER A 676 84.64 -56.29 41.92
CA SER A 676 85.21 -54.93 41.94
C SER A 676 84.27 -53.78 42.35
N GLY A 677 84.56 -53.16 43.50
CA GLY A 677 83.86 -51.96 43.98
C GLY A 677 84.82 -50.85 44.44
N SER A 678 84.25 -49.78 45.01
CA SER A 678 84.91 -48.50 45.38
C SER A 678 85.26 -47.61 44.17
N SER A 679 85.01 -46.29 44.18
CA SER A 679 85.11 -45.39 45.34
C SER A 679 84.12 -44.19 45.32
N SER A 680 83.92 -43.62 46.51
CA SER A 680 83.47 -42.25 46.87
C SER A 680 83.63 -41.12 45.82
N SER A 681 82.93 -39.98 45.87
CA SER A 681 81.79 -39.44 46.65
C SER A 681 81.59 -37.95 46.25
N PHE A 682 80.57 -37.27 46.80
CA PHE A 682 80.27 -35.82 46.75
C PHE A 682 79.68 -35.27 45.43
N GLY A 683 78.67 -34.38 45.45
CA GLY A 683 77.82 -33.94 46.57
C GLY A 683 77.18 -32.55 46.37
N TYR A 684 75.89 -32.41 46.72
CA TYR A 684 75.00 -31.23 46.51
C TYR A 684 74.67 -30.93 45.03
N GLY A 685 73.44 -30.56 44.61
CA GLY A 685 72.16 -30.35 45.32
C GLY A 685 71.69 -28.88 45.23
N GLY A 686 70.42 -28.55 44.94
CA GLY A 686 69.22 -29.35 44.62
C GLY A 686 67.99 -28.43 44.40
N GLY A 687 66.78 -29.00 44.23
CA GLY A 687 65.52 -28.25 44.02
C GLY A 687 65.14 -28.10 42.53
N SER A 688 64.08 -28.67 41.93
CA SER A 688 62.68 -29.00 42.32
C SER A 688 61.65 -27.90 42.02
N SER A 689 60.89 -28.04 40.92
CA SER A 689 59.42 -27.85 40.91
C SER A 689 58.78 -28.39 39.63
N SER A 690 57.53 -28.85 39.74
CA SER A 690 56.74 -29.58 38.73
C SER A 690 56.15 -28.70 37.62
N GLY A 691 55.75 -29.34 36.50
CA GLY A 691 54.86 -28.74 35.48
C GLY A 691 54.31 -29.77 34.50
N TYR A 692 53.00 -30.02 34.52
CA TYR A 692 52.31 -30.85 33.52
C TYR A 692 51.99 -30.03 32.25
N GLY A 693 52.11 -30.64 31.06
CA GLY A 693 51.68 -30.03 29.80
C GLY A 693 51.56 -31.06 28.69
N SER A 694 50.35 -31.29 28.18
CA SER A 694 50.09 -32.29 27.14
C SER A 694 50.45 -31.77 25.75
N GLY A 695 51.42 -32.39 25.08
CA GLY A 695 51.79 -32.07 23.70
C GLY A 695 50.86 -32.73 22.69
N GLY A 696 50.06 -31.94 21.98
CA GLY A 696 49.29 -32.41 20.82
C GLY A 696 50.15 -32.42 19.55
N TYR A 697 50.22 -33.56 18.86
CA TYR A 697 50.99 -33.71 17.63
C TYR A 697 50.13 -33.40 16.39
N SER A 698 50.47 -32.31 15.71
CA SER A 698 49.95 -32.01 14.37
C SER A 698 50.71 -32.79 13.31
N SER A 699 49.98 -33.48 12.45
CA SER A 699 50.43 -33.91 11.12
C SER A 699 49.18 -33.95 10.21
N GLY A 700 49.21 -33.56 8.94
CA GLY A 700 50.36 -33.22 8.11
C GLY A 700 50.22 -33.90 6.75
N GLY A 701 49.29 -33.41 5.92
CA GLY A 701 48.99 -33.99 4.60
C GLY A 701 48.55 -32.91 3.62
N GLY A 702 49.22 -32.84 2.46
CA GLY A 702 49.00 -31.82 1.43
C GLY A 702 48.02 -32.24 0.33
N TYR A 703 47.63 -31.26 -0.50
CA TYR A 703 46.81 -31.45 -1.71
C TYR A 703 47.63 -31.94 -2.90
N GLY A 704 47.00 -32.63 -3.86
CA GLY A 704 47.66 -33.13 -5.08
C GLY A 704 46.73 -33.54 -6.22
N GLY A 705 45.97 -32.58 -6.79
CA GLY A 705 45.17 -32.76 -8.01
C GLY A 705 43.86 -33.56 -7.86
N GLY A 706 42.88 -33.44 -8.77
CA GLY A 706 42.75 -32.46 -9.86
C GLY A 706 42.08 -33.01 -11.12
N THR A 707 40.85 -32.59 -11.42
CA THR A 707 40.25 -32.64 -12.76
C THR A 707 39.16 -31.58 -12.87
N VAL A 708 39.09 -30.92 -14.02
CA VAL A 708 38.13 -29.86 -14.35
C VAL A 708 37.11 -30.40 -15.34
N ILE A 709 35.83 -30.07 -15.15
CA ILE A 709 34.90 -29.93 -16.28
C ILE A 709 34.48 -28.46 -16.34
N THR A 710 34.75 -27.85 -17.48
CA THR A 710 34.33 -26.48 -17.80
C THR A 710 32.88 -26.47 -18.28
N LYS A 711 32.13 -25.46 -17.88
CA LYS A 711 31.24 -24.76 -18.81
C LYS A 711 31.00 -23.32 -18.35
N SER A 712 31.47 -22.38 -19.16
CA SER A 712 31.20 -20.96 -19.05
C SER A 712 29.89 -20.60 -19.77
N ILE A 713 29.13 -19.67 -19.20
CA ILE A 713 28.27 -18.65 -19.83
C ILE A 713 28.07 -17.61 -18.69
N THR A 714 28.74 -16.46 -18.63
CA THR A 714 28.71 -15.27 -19.51
C THR A 714 27.32 -14.63 -19.65
N SER A 715 27.04 -13.72 -18.71
CA SER A 715 26.41 -12.40 -18.93
C SER A 715 25.24 -12.29 -19.92
N SER A 716 24.08 -11.97 -19.35
CA SER A 716 22.98 -11.28 -20.01
C SER A 716 23.42 -10.00 -20.75
N VAL A 717 22.91 -9.79 -21.96
CA VAL A 717 22.80 -8.47 -22.61
C VAL A 717 21.43 -8.38 -23.29
N SER A 718 20.70 -7.29 -23.01
CA SER A 718 19.38 -7.01 -23.57
C SER A 718 19.45 -6.54 -25.03
N SER A 719 18.52 -7.00 -25.89
CA SER A 719 18.11 -6.26 -27.11
C SER A 719 16.89 -6.88 -27.81
N SER A 720 15.73 -6.24 -27.70
CA SER A 720 14.78 -6.00 -28.81
C SER A 720 13.58 -5.17 -28.35
N GLN A 721 13.23 -4.14 -29.12
CA GLN A 721 12.08 -3.26 -28.89
C GLN A 721 11.62 -2.71 -30.26
N ARG A 722 10.30 -2.55 -30.46
CA ARG A 722 9.64 -2.18 -31.74
C ARG A 722 9.64 -3.33 -32.76
N GLN A 723 8.75 -3.38 -33.77
CA GLN A 723 7.70 -2.43 -34.22
C GLN A 723 6.28 -2.94 -33.81
N TYR A 724 5.19 -2.16 -33.80
CA TYR A 724 4.61 -1.26 -34.82
C TYR A 724 4.20 -1.95 -36.13
#